data_AF-A0AAI9XIQ0-F1
#
_entry.id   AF-A0AAI9XIQ0-F1
#
_cell.length_a   1.000
_cell.length_b   1.000
_cell.length_c   1.000
_cell.angle_alpha   90.00
_cell.angle_beta   90.00
_cell.angle_gamma   90.00
#
_symmetry.space_group_name_H-M   'P 1'
#
loop_
_entity.id
_entity.type
_entity.pdbx_description
1 polymer ?
#
loop_
_entity_poly.entity_id
_entity_poly.type
_entity_poly.pdbx_seq_one_letter_code
_entity_poly.pdbx_strand_id
1 'polypeptide(L)'
;MSKEAAMFQAGDLVAYSQSTGHDLPLEDLRLPSDFVWGTATAAVQIEGGISQDGKGKSIWDVYTHLEPSRTNGENADVACDHYNRVAEDVELMSSLGVDVYRFSLAWTRIIPLGGRNDPINEKGVAFYDDLINRLLANNIEPVVTLYHWDLPQELYERYKGLLDTAEYRADFQNYARICFSRFGDRVKKWVTFNEPYIISIFAHHSGVLAPGRCAASGANTKTEPWRVGHTIILSHASVVQVYAEEFQPSQKGEISIVLNGHFYEPFEEGNQTDIEAAQRRMEFYIGWFGDPVFLGTDYPSSMRAYLGSRLPEFTAEERALLRKTAPINAFYGMNHYSTKYARALPDPPADDDWTGNIEETSVSKQGVEIGPMSGVQWLRLAPEGFRKLLNWVWNRYQLPIIVTENGCPCPGEIDVDVARKDNFRQRYFGLYLDAISRSIYEDGVRVEGYYAWSLMDNFEWSAGLANTFSRDCNMQTSLLRFIGRYLITPSGEWVVGEDFHSHDRRRLLTTWHPLAEGTRKMCHNIVEKRKPRFHTTVSAMLSSILAVALTASLGTADTVPSPPQPEVFHIIELPLPPVAPSSDEGSCTTLINPRGTGCIAKAVGDFQAGDFTPDGKNVIVNVVFTGAPTAPNPASIYDGEHVLLIKADGTNFTNGDPWKCLSCGVPAVNAISLDPQKDYPHVFRSGDKALWGHNILDCGGAPLESDACTPNKTYIYPIHWNTAADGSGKGGSPREMRLHPDDVHMGWSSFTSTGGQFAYTGRLNFNAEPTVGEPLASRYDLVDVNLLFDPTRANPITTNGSELIIHNNAITVGELRGFSGNGEEITYIGNPVESTNIDVFAVHVQTGAVRRLTSHPEYVDPMAFSADNDWFVAMDTRGTNRQMWMSGVRGIPPLIDLVAVTVAASTRNNGPRRFFQPILIDRYGDRGDYYGQRINAAGVESGGAINDPNWNGRADPAFSLDGTKITYWQALVVSPSCGGANPLPCPESTAQGGREYRVMLAQRVGREATSPAPIYKIPDVIPWATPFPPGTAIPESPFTVEPGNYTLRGKVSGIAGVSIAPDSTNVSGLGSVAVNYTNYSDDGGHILNGFEDVTVKILLPNFWTNQVDWVSDIVQTGVVNGTKKTSEGGFHLIIDAELNLFNASGTLVTTIDGVEYKQPANGT
;
A
#
# COMPACT_ATOMS: atom_id res chain seq x y z
N MET A 1 -30.30 35.89 -3.64
CA MET A 1 -29.21 35.11 -4.25
C MET A 1 -29.83 34.03 -5.12
N SER A 2 -29.17 33.63 -6.20
CA SER A 2 -29.57 32.43 -6.96
C SER A 2 -29.26 31.17 -6.16
N LYS A 3 -29.84 30.02 -6.54
CA LYS A 3 -29.46 28.70 -5.97
C LYS A 3 -27.98 28.38 -6.18
N GLU A 4 -27.35 28.92 -7.22
CA GLU A 4 -25.93 28.73 -7.48
C GLU A 4 -25.04 29.42 -6.45
N ALA A 5 -25.35 30.66 -6.06
CA ALA A 5 -24.59 31.35 -5.01
C ALA A 5 -24.76 30.73 -3.60
N ALA A 6 -25.61 29.71 -3.45
CA ALA A 6 -25.73 28.90 -2.24
C ALA A 6 -24.77 27.69 -2.19
N MET A 7 -24.15 27.31 -3.32
CA MET A 7 -23.30 26.10 -3.44
C MET A 7 -22.07 26.10 -2.51
N PHE A 8 -21.68 27.27 -2.03
CA PHE A 8 -20.55 27.50 -1.12
C PHE A 8 -21.00 28.07 0.25
N GLN A 9 -22.21 27.72 0.72
CA GLN A 9 -22.76 28.21 1.99
C GLN A 9 -22.88 27.11 3.06
N ALA A 10 -22.87 27.54 4.32
CA ALA A 10 -23.03 26.68 5.48
C ALA A 10 -24.34 25.86 5.42
N GLY A 11 -24.24 24.53 5.51
CA GLY A 11 -25.39 23.65 5.68
C GLY A 11 -26.14 23.26 4.40
N ASP A 12 -25.52 23.32 3.22
CA ASP A 12 -26.10 22.78 1.97
C ASP A 12 -26.11 21.23 1.91
N LEU A 13 -25.64 20.57 2.98
CA LEU A 13 -25.51 19.12 3.11
C LEU A 13 -26.85 18.38 3.04
N VAL A 14 -26.89 17.34 2.22
CA VAL A 14 -28.06 16.50 1.98
C VAL A 14 -27.97 15.21 2.80
N ALA A 15 -28.91 15.02 3.73
CA ALA A 15 -29.07 13.78 4.47
C ALA A 15 -29.54 12.62 3.56
N TYR A 16 -29.14 11.39 3.91
CA TYR A 16 -29.46 10.20 3.12
C TYR A 16 -30.98 9.99 2.93
N SER A 17 -31.41 9.85 1.68
CA SER A 17 -32.81 9.67 1.28
C SER A 17 -32.92 8.51 0.28
N GLN A 18 -33.90 7.61 0.47
CA GLN A 18 -34.07 6.39 -0.34
C GLN A 18 -34.52 6.63 -1.81
N SER A 19 -34.61 7.89 -2.25
CA SER A 19 -34.93 8.29 -3.62
C SER A 19 -33.67 8.33 -4.53
N THR A 20 -32.80 7.32 -4.43
CA THR A 20 -31.44 7.27 -4.99
C THR A 20 -31.36 6.94 -6.49
N GLY A 21 -32.21 7.58 -7.31
CA GLY A 21 -32.02 7.66 -8.76
C GLY A 21 -31.84 6.31 -9.49
N HIS A 22 -32.56 5.26 -9.05
CA HIS A 22 -32.35 3.89 -9.53
C HIS A 22 -32.76 3.66 -11.00
N ASP A 23 -33.52 4.58 -11.60
CA ASP A 23 -34.20 4.36 -12.89
C ASP A 23 -33.33 4.63 -14.14
N LEU A 24 -32.15 5.25 -14.00
CA LEU A 24 -31.21 5.44 -15.11
C LEU A 24 -30.34 4.17 -15.30
N PRO A 25 -30.38 3.46 -16.44
CA PRO A 25 -29.46 2.36 -16.67
C PRO A 25 -28.03 2.91 -16.78
N LEU A 26 -27.08 2.22 -16.14
CA LEU A 26 -25.66 2.32 -16.48
C LEU A 26 -25.42 1.29 -17.58
N GLU A 27 -24.82 1.69 -18.69
CA GLU A 27 -24.61 0.83 -19.86
C GLU A 27 -23.13 0.41 -20.04
N ASP A 28 -22.21 1.05 -19.31
CA ASP A 28 -20.76 0.81 -19.37
C ASP A 28 -20.24 0.87 -20.82
N LEU A 29 -20.42 2.02 -21.47
CA LEU A 29 -20.14 2.21 -22.89
C LEU A 29 -18.66 2.52 -23.17
N ARG A 30 -18.16 2.03 -24.31
CA ARG A 30 -16.74 2.16 -24.71
C ARG A 30 -16.29 3.59 -24.95
N LEU A 31 -15.00 3.83 -24.75
CA LEU A 31 -14.31 5.08 -25.10
C LEU A 31 -13.21 4.80 -26.16
N PRO A 32 -12.54 5.82 -26.71
CA PRO A 32 -11.36 5.63 -27.56
C PRO A 32 -10.22 4.93 -26.80
N SER A 33 -9.37 4.18 -27.52
CA SER A 33 -8.21 3.49 -26.93
C SER A 33 -7.05 4.42 -26.56
N ASP A 34 -7.13 5.67 -27.02
CA ASP A 34 -6.23 6.80 -26.79
C ASP A 34 -6.88 7.89 -25.91
N PHE A 35 -7.97 7.55 -25.23
CA PHE A 35 -8.66 8.43 -24.28
C PHE A 35 -7.89 8.53 -22.97
N VAL A 36 -7.56 9.76 -22.54
CA VAL A 36 -6.63 10.02 -21.43
C VAL A 36 -7.36 10.12 -20.09
N TRP A 37 -6.96 9.29 -19.13
CA TRP A 37 -7.52 9.23 -17.79
C TRP A 37 -6.71 10.05 -16.80
N GLY A 38 -7.40 10.73 -15.88
CA GLY A 38 -6.69 11.49 -14.87
C GLY A 38 -7.54 11.94 -13.70
N THR A 39 -6.95 12.81 -12.91
CA THR A 39 -7.52 13.35 -11.67
C THR A 39 -7.03 14.77 -11.42
N ALA A 40 -7.84 15.58 -10.75
CA ALA A 40 -7.64 17.01 -10.61
C ALA A 40 -7.66 17.51 -9.16
N THR A 41 -6.83 18.52 -8.86
CA THR A 41 -6.72 19.21 -7.56
C THR A 41 -6.35 20.70 -7.72
N ALA A 42 -6.36 21.45 -6.61
CA ALA A 42 -5.96 22.85 -6.56
C ALA A 42 -5.03 23.14 -5.36
N ALA A 43 -4.03 23.99 -5.56
CA ALA A 43 -2.98 24.27 -4.58
C ALA A 43 -3.53 24.71 -3.21
N VAL A 44 -4.44 25.70 -3.19
CA VAL A 44 -5.07 26.18 -1.94
C VAL A 44 -5.92 25.09 -1.28
N GLN A 45 -6.49 24.16 -2.04
CA GLN A 45 -7.41 23.16 -1.51
C GLN A 45 -6.70 21.95 -0.89
N ILE A 46 -5.44 21.66 -1.26
CA ILE A 46 -4.68 20.50 -0.76
C ILE A 46 -3.31 20.80 -0.13
N GLU A 47 -2.58 21.83 -0.53
CA GLU A 47 -1.15 21.95 -0.16
C GLU A 47 -0.90 22.22 1.32
N GLY A 48 -1.67 23.14 1.92
CA GLY A 48 -1.33 23.70 3.22
C GLY A 48 0.03 24.39 3.23
N GLY A 49 0.75 24.22 4.34
CA GLY A 49 2.08 24.83 4.53
C GLY A 49 2.03 26.35 4.36
N ILE A 50 0.97 27.00 4.84
CA ILE A 50 0.59 28.40 4.56
C ILE A 50 1.72 29.43 4.66
N SER A 51 2.65 29.24 5.59
CA SER A 51 3.80 30.11 5.89
C SER A 51 5.16 29.39 5.73
N GLN A 52 5.15 28.14 5.27
CA GLN A 52 6.36 27.35 5.12
C GLN A 52 7.20 27.86 3.93
N ASP A 53 8.52 27.76 4.07
CA ASP A 53 9.51 28.02 3.01
C ASP A 53 9.35 29.33 2.21
N GLY A 54 8.79 30.36 2.84
CA GLY A 54 8.64 31.69 2.27
C GLY A 54 7.41 31.88 1.38
N LYS A 55 6.42 30.96 1.41
CA LYS A 55 5.10 31.20 0.78
C LYS A 55 4.49 32.52 1.29
N GLY A 56 3.99 33.33 0.35
CA GLY A 56 3.22 34.54 0.64
C GLY A 56 1.75 34.27 0.94
N LYS A 57 1.04 35.31 1.40
CA LYS A 57 -0.42 35.24 1.58
C LYS A 57 -1.14 35.47 0.25
N SER A 58 -2.09 34.61 -0.06
CA SER A 58 -3.10 34.76 -1.09
C SER A 58 -4.34 35.47 -0.54
N ILE A 59 -5.28 35.83 -1.43
CA ILE A 59 -6.60 36.30 -1.02
C ILE A 59 -7.38 35.27 -0.20
N TRP A 60 -7.14 33.97 -0.40
CA TRP A 60 -7.76 32.90 0.39
C TRP A 60 -7.19 32.80 1.80
N ASP A 61 -5.86 32.89 1.95
CA ASP A 61 -5.16 32.90 3.25
C ASP A 61 -5.63 34.06 4.18
N VAL A 62 -6.26 35.09 3.61
CA VAL A 62 -6.88 36.22 4.32
C VAL A 62 -8.39 36.06 4.48
N TYR A 63 -9.08 35.50 3.48
CA TYR A 63 -10.53 35.35 3.48
C TYR A 63 -11.04 34.30 4.48
N THR A 64 -10.29 33.20 4.67
CA THR A 64 -10.56 32.18 5.70
C THR A 64 -10.42 32.73 7.12
N HIS A 65 -9.55 33.73 7.31
CA HIS A 65 -9.24 34.38 8.57
C HIS A 65 -10.06 35.66 8.85
N LEU A 66 -11.17 35.86 8.13
CA LEU A 66 -12.12 36.93 8.45
C LEU A 66 -12.90 36.60 9.74
N GLU A 67 -13.18 37.62 10.54
CA GLU A 67 -14.01 37.51 11.73
C GLU A 67 -15.25 38.42 11.63
N PRO A 68 -16.49 37.87 11.68
CA PRO A 68 -16.82 36.44 11.74
C PRO A 68 -16.46 35.70 10.44
N SER A 69 -16.13 34.40 10.57
CA SER A 69 -15.77 33.55 9.43
C SER A 69 -16.85 33.46 8.35
N ARG A 70 -16.40 33.31 7.11
CA ARG A 70 -17.22 33.07 5.90
C ARG A 70 -16.90 31.71 5.24
N THR A 71 -16.22 30.84 5.98
CA THR A 71 -15.66 29.56 5.52
C THR A 71 -15.96 28.48 6.55
N ASN A 72 -17.17 28.50 7.11
CA ASN A 72 -17.66 27.59 8.16
C ASN A 72 -16.82 27.51 9.46
N GLY A 73 -15.94 28.49 9.70
CA GLY A 73 -14.98 28.47 10.81
C GLY A 73 -13.69 27.70 10.52
N GLU A 74 -13.48 27.28 9.27
CA GLU A 74 -12.35 26.46 8.82
C GLU A 74 -11.45 27.23 7.85
N ASN A 75 -10.21 26.80 7.69
CA ASN A 75 -9.20 27.42 6.84
C ASN A 75 -8.36 26.37 6.08
N ALA A 76 -7.52 26.86 5.16
CA ALA A 76 -6.66 26.04 4.29
C ALA A 76 -5.20 26.01 4.77
N ASP A 77 -4.95 26.28 6.06
CA ASP A 77 -3.59 26.49 6.59
C ASP A 77 -2.74 25.21 6.54
N VAL A 78 -3.42 24.08 6.79
CA VAL A 78 -2.94 22.71 6.63
C VAL A 78 -3.61 22.05 5.42
N ALA A 79 -4.90 22.28 5.19
CA ALA A 79 -5.67 21.60 4.13
C ALA A 79 -5.42 20.07 4.18
N CYS A 80 -4.84 19.48 3.13
CA CYS A 80 -4.46 18.07 3.06
C CYS A 80 -2.97 17.81 3.35
N ASP A 81 -2.20 18.86 3.66
CA ASP A 81 -0.75 18.83 3.90
C ASP A 81 0.07 18.27 2.71
N HIS A 82 -0.47 18.33 1.48
CA HIS A 82 0.19 17.86 0.26
C HIS A 82 1.56 18.50 0.03
N TYR A 83 1.82 19.69 0.58
CA TYR A 83 3.16 20.30 0.54
C TYR A 83 4.22 19.44 1.25
N ASN A 84 3.85 18.76 2.34
CA ASN A 84 4.73 17.86 3.09
C ASN A 84 4.53 16.38 2.69
N ARG A 85 3.39 16.03 2.06
CA ARG A 85 3.00 14.66 1.68
C ARG A 85 3.15 14.32 0.20
N VAL A 86 3.72 15.23 -0.60
CA VAL A 86 3.93 15.08 -2.06
C VAL A 86 4.54 13.75 -2.53
N ALA A 87 5.28 13.05 -1.66
CA ALA A 87 5.71 11.68 -1.91
C ALA A 87 4.54 10.69 -1.82
N GLU A 88 3.91 10.59 -0.64
CA GLU A 88 2.73 9.77 -0.34
C GLU A 88 1.64 9.97 -1.40
N ASP A 89 1.34 11.22 -1.77
CA ASP A 89 0.25 11.53 -2.69
C ASP A 89 0.53 11.12 -4.14
N VAL A 90 1.76 11.31 -4.65
CA VAL A 90 2.10 10.93 -6.05
C VAL A 90 2.25 9.42 -6.18
N GLU A 91 2.75 8.77 -5.15
CA GLU A 91 2.80 7.32 -4.98
C GLU A 91 1.39 6.73 -4.99
N LEU A 92 0.47 7.37 -4.28
CA LEU A 92 -0.96 7.07 -4.27
C LEU A 92 -1.65 7.40 -5.62
N MET A 93 -1.25 8.45 -6.36
CA MET A 93 -1.71 8.65 -7.74
C MET A 93 -1.23 7.53 -8.68
N SER A 94 0.02 7.10 -8.56
CA SER A 94 0.59 5.98 -9.33
C SER A 94 -0.23 4.71 -9.14
N SER A 95 -0.65 4.46 -7.90
CA SER A 95 -1.51 3.35 -7.50
C SER A 95 -2.89 3.32 -8.21
N LEU A 96 -3.40 4.46 -8.69
CA LEU A 96 -4.64 4.50 -9.48
C LEU A 96 -4.49 3.98 -10.92
N GLY A 97 -3.28 4.06 -11.48
CA GLY A 97 -3.08 3.94 -12.93
C GLY A 97 -3.65 5.12 -13.74
N VAL A 98 -3.57 6.36 -13.23
CA VAL A 98 -3.90 7.56 -14.02
C VAL A 98 -2.80 7.90 -15.04
N ASP A 99 -3.19 8.26 -16.26
CA ASP A 99 -2.26 8.83 -17.26
C ASP A 99 -1.85 10.27 -16.91
N VAL A 100 -2.75 11.02 -16.24
CA VAL A 100 -2.61 12.46 -15.97
C VAL A 100 -2.92 12.82 -14.52
N TYR A 101 -2.09 13.72 -13.96
CA TYR A 101 -2.45 14.52 -12.80
C TYR A 101 -2.55 16.00 -13.18
N ARG A 102 -3.73 16.58 -12.95
CA ARG A 102 -3.98 18.01 -13.12
C ARG A 102 -3.90 18.71 -11.76
N PHE A 103 -2.93 19.59 -11.59
CA PHE A 103 -2.77 20.41 -10.38
C PHE A 103 -2.62 21.89 -10.73
N SER A 104 -2.59 22.76 -9.72
CA SER A 104 -2.25 24.17 -9.90
C SER A 104 -0.97 24.56 -9.18
N LEU A 105 -0.31 25.61 -9.67
CA LEU A 105 0.81 26.25 -8.97
C LEU A 105 0.26 27.37 -8.09
N ALA A 106 0.60 27.39 -6.79
CA ALA A 106 0.33 28.55 -5.95
C ALA A 106 1.25 29.71 -6.36
N TRP A 107 0.67 30.77 -6.92
CA TRP A 107 1.43 31.95 -7.34
C TRP A 107 2.20 32.53 -6.14
N THR A 108 1.60 32.55 -4.95
CA THR A 108 2.26 33.01 -3.71
C THR A 108 3.38 32.11 -3.20
N ARG A 109 3.46 30.84 -3.63
CA ARG A 109 4.58 29.96 -3.29
C ARG A 109 5.79 30.24 -4.20
N ILE A 110 5.56 30.61 -5.46
CA ILE A 110 6.61 30.93 -6.46
C ILE A 110 7.06 32.40 -6.41
N ILE A 111 6.14 33.35 -6.27
CA ILE A 111 6.41 34.79 -6.10
C ILE A 111 5.60 35.30 -4.90
N PRO A 112 6.19 35.40 -3.69
CA PRO A 112 5.43 35.68 -2.46
C PRO A 112 4.66 37.00 -2.43
N LEU A 113 5.14 38.02 -3.16
CA LEU A 113 4.49 39.32 -3.31
C LEU A 113 3.76 39.47 -4.68
N GLY A 114 3.79 38.41 -5.49
CA GLY A 114 3.13 38.27 -6.80
C GLY A 114 3.74 39.00 -7.99
N GLY A 115 4.29 40.20 -7.80
CA GLY A 115 4.54 41.13 -8.90
C GLY A 115 5.80 40.86 -9.74
N ARG A 116 5.81 41.42 -10.95
CA ARG A 116 6.88 41.24 -11.97
C ARG A 116 8.26 41.76 -11.58
N ASN A 117 8.36 42.54 -10.50
CA ASN A 117 9.61 43.09 -9.97
C ASN A 117 9.97 42.54 -8.58
N ASP A 118 9.17 41.61 -8.05
CA ASP A 118 9.37 41.02 -6.72
C ASP A 118 10.28 39.77 -6.80
N PRO A 119 10.94 39.38 -5.69
CA PRO A 119 11.82 38.21 -5.68
C PRO A 119 11.04 36.90 -5.90
N ILE A 120 11.62 36.01 -6.71
CA ILE A 120 11.19 34.62 -6.86
C ILE A 120 11.60 33.84 -5.60
N ASN A 121 10.70 33.01 -5.09
CA ASN A 121 11.01 32.03 -4.05
C ASN A 121 11.50 30.72 -4.69
N GLU A 122 12.81 30.55 -4.77
CA GLU A 122 13.44 29.34 -5.32
C GLU A 122 13.05 28.05 -4.57
N LYS A 123 12.65 28.12 -3.28
CA LYS A 123 12.12 26.95 -2.57
C LYS A 123 10.75 26.51 -3.09
N GLY A 124 9.86 27.46 -3.33
CA GLY A 124 8.56 27.18 -3.94
C GLY A 124 8.68 26.67 -5.37
N VAL A 125 9.69 27.14 -6.12
CA VAL A 125 10.04 26.54 -7.42
C VAL A 125 10.51 25.09 -7.24
N ALA A 126 11.38 24.80 -6.27
CA ALA A 126 11.90 23.46 -6.01
C ALA A 126 10.81 22.46 -5.58
N PHE A 127 9.78 22.89 -4.84
CA PHE A 127 8.62 22.05 -4.50
C PHE A 127 7.88 21.54 -5.75
N TYR A 128 7.54 22.43 -6.67
CA TYR A 128 6.88 22.02 -7.92
C TYR A 128 7.81 21.25 -8.84
N ASP A 129 9.13 21.52 -8.80
CA ASP A 129 10.11 20.71 -9.52
C ASP A 129 10.12 19.25 -9.02
N ASP A 130 10.12 19.04 -7.70
CA ASP A 130 10.05 17.72 -7.08
C ASP A 130 8.73 17.00 -7.42
N LEU A 131 7.57 17.67 -7.29
CA LEU A 131 6.27 17.14 -7.72
C LEU A 131 6.29 16.70 -9.19
N ILE A 132 6.75 17.57 -10.11
CA ILE A 132 6.83 17.27 -11.55
C ILE A 132 7.77 16.09 -11.82
N ASN A 133 8.90 16.00 -11.12
CA ASN A 133 9.84 14.89 -11.25
C ASN A 133 9.24 13.57 -10.73
N ARG A 134 8.51 13.59 -9.60
CA ARG A 134 7.84 12.40 -9.04
C ARG A 134 6.75 11.88 -9.96
N LEU A 135 5.92 12.77 -10.53
CA LEU A 135 4.85 12.40 -11.46
C LEU A 135 5.43 11.70 -12.69
N LEU A 136 6.44 12.31 -13.32
CA LEU A 136 7.09 11.74 -14.50
C LEU A 136 7.88 10.47 -14.20
N ALA A 137 8.45 10.32 -13.00
CA ALA A 137 9.07 9.06 -12.55
C ALA A 137 8.06 7.92 -12.38
N ASN A 138 6.78 8.25 -12.15
CA ASN A 138 5.64 7.33 -12.09
C ASN A 138 4.89 7.21 -13.44
N ASN A 139 5.40 7.83 -14.52
CA ASN A 139 4.80 7.90 -15.86
C ASN A 139 3.50 8.73 -15.96
N ILE A 140 3.19 9.56 -14.96
CA ILE A 140 2.01 10.43 -14.93
C ILE A 140 2.34 11.77 -15.62
N GLU A 141 1.57 12.18 -16.64
CA GLU A 141 1.75 13.47 -17.30
C GLU A 141 1.25 14.63 -16.40
N PRO A 142 2.09 15.63 -16.07
CA PRO A 142 1.68 16.80 -15.31
C PRO A 142 0.93 17.81 -16.20
N VAL A 143 -0.36 18.06 -15.90
CA VAL A 143 -1.18 19.09 -16.54
C VAL A 143 -1.33 20.28 -15.60
N VAL A 144 -0.67 21.40 -15.91
CA VAL A 144 -0.41 22.45 -14.92
C VAL A 144 -1.30 23.67 -15.11
N THR A 145 -2.09 23.98 -14.08
CA THR A 145 -2.92 25.19 -13.99
C THR A 145 -2.12 26.34 -13.35
N LEU A 146 -1.93 27.44 -14.07
CA LEU A 146 -1.15 28.59 -13.59
C LEU A 146 -1.86 29.39 -12.49
N TYR A 147 -3.18 29.54 -12.57
CA TYR A 147 -3.99 30.29 -11.60
C TYR A 147 -5.25 29.51 -11.23
N HIS A 148 -5.41 29.25 -9.94
CA HIS A 148 -6.60 28.61 -9.37
C HIS A 148 -7.10 29.42 -8.17
N TRP A 149 -7.60 30.62 -8.48
CA TRP A 149 -8.29 31.54 -7.57
C TRP A 149 -7.40 32.12 -6.44
N ASP A 150 -6.09 31.93 -6.54
CA ASP A 150 -5.08 32.03 -5.47
C ASP A 150 -4.25 33.32 -5.47
N LEU A 151 -4.79 34.40 -6.05
CA LEU A 151 -4.14 35.72 -6.19
C LEU A 151 -3.34 36.14 -4.94
N PRO A 152 -2.04 36.47 -5.08
CA PRO A 152 -1.25 37.10 -4.01
C PRO A 152 -1.94 38.33 -3.41
N GLN A 153 -2.12 38.32 -2.08
CA GLN A 153 -2.78 39.41 -1.34
C GLN A 153 -2.08 40.75 -1.58
N GLU A 154 -0.76 40.75 -1.72
CA GLU A 154 0.03 41.97 -2.00
C GLU A 154 -0.37 42.64 -3.32
N LEU A 155 -0.74 41.88 -4.36
CA LEU A 155 -1.28 42.44 -5.61
C LEU A 155 -2.71 42.96 -5.40
N TYR A 156 -3.49 42.29 -4.56
CA TYR A 156 -4.79 42.82 -4.12
C TYR A 156 -4.64 44.09 -3.27
N GLU A 157 -3.59 44.28 -2.47
CA GLU A 157 -3.38 45.53 -1.75
C GLU A 157 -2.82 46.66 -2.64
N ARG A 158 -1.86 46.36 -3.51
CA ARG A 158 -1.25 47.35 -4.43
C ARG A 158 -2.26 47.97 -5.40
N TYR A 159 -3.08 47.14 -6.06
CA TYR A 159 -3.98 47.61 -7.13
C TYR A 159 -5.33 46.84 -7.21
N LYS A 160 -5.69 46.07 -6.17
CA LYS A 160 -6.93 45.25 -6.13
C LYS A 160 -6.99 44.18 -7.23
N GLY A 161 -5.82 43.68 -7.65
CA GLY A 161 -5.68 42.51 -8.51
C GLY A 161 -6.37 42.67 -9.86
N LEU A 162 -7.29 41.74 -10.18
CA LEU A 162 -8.00 41.63 -11.45
C LEU A 162 -8.83 42.88 -11.84
N LEU A 163 -9.03 43.84 -10.94
CA LEU A 163 -9.67 45.12 -11.24
C LEU A 163 -8.77 46.07 -12.04
N ASP A 164 -7.44 45.97 -11.92
CA ASP A 164 -6.50 46.66 -12.80
C ASP A 164 -6.06 45.74 -13.95
N THR A 165 -6.63 45.99 -15.14
CA THR A 165 -6.36 45.19 -16.34
C THR A 165 -4.91 45.33 -16.85
N ALA A 166 -4.19 46.40 -16.51
CA ALA A 166 -2.84 46.64 -17.02
C ALA A 166 -1.77 46.02 -16.11
N GLU A 167 -1.86 46.28 -14.80
CA GLU A 167 -0.90 45.78 -13.82
C GLU A 167 -1.02 44.26 -13.62
N TYR A 168 -2.24 43.74 -13.44
CA TYR A 168 -2.46 42.29 -13.27
C TYR A 168 -1.94 41.50 -14.48
N ARG A 169 -2.23 41.99 -15.69
CA ARG A 169 -1.78 41.37 -16.95
C ARG A 169 -0.26 41.31 -17.04
N ALA A 170 0.44 42.37 -16.64
CA ALA A 170 1.89 42.43 -16.67
C ALA A 170 2.55 41.51 -15.60
N ASP A 171 1.96 41.44 -14.41
CA ASP A 171 2.43 40.56 -13.34
C ASP A 171 2.17 39.08 -13.66
N PHE A 172 0.97 38.74 -14.11
CA PHE A 172 0.62 37.38 -14.52
C PHE A 172 1.43 36.90 -15.73
N GLN A 173 1.70 37.77 -16.71
CA GLN A 173 2.57 37.44 -17.84
C GLN A 173 4.02 37.13 -17.39
N ASN A 174 4.53 37.84 -16.38
CA ASN A 174 5.86 37.56 -15.83
C ASN A 174 5.89 36.24 -15.03
N TYR A 175 4.89 36.02 -14.19
CA TYR A 175 4.72 34.77 -13.43
C TYR A 175 4.61 33.55 -14.35
N ALA A 176 3.78 33.61 -15.39
CA ALA A 176 3.67 32.55 -16.38
C ALA A 176 5.00 32.28 -17.10
N ARG A 177 5.72 33.35 -17.52
CA ARG A 177 7.07 33.22 -18.11
C ARG A 177 8.05 32.50 -17.18
N ILE A 178 8.00 32.78 -15.87
CA ILE A 178 8.81 32.07 -14.87
C ILE A 178 8.45 30.59 -14.85
N CYS A 179 7.16 30.24 -14.72
CA CYS A 179 6.70 28.85 -14.69
C CYS A 179 7.08 28.08 -15.98
N PHE A 180 6.87 28.67 -17.16
CA PHE A 180 7.30 28.07 -18.42
C PHE A 180 8.82 27.87 -18.48
N SER A 181 9.62 28.82 -17.98
CA SER A 181 11.08 28.74 -17.98
C SER A 181 11.67 27.71 -17.02
N ARG A 182 10.95 27.35 -15.94
CA ARG A 182 11.41 26.38 -14.94
C ARG A 182 10.90 24.96 -15.17
N PHE A 183 9.70 24.83 -15.72
CA PHE A 183 8.98 23.54 -15.74
C PHE A 183 8.59 23.06 -17.14
N GLY A 184 8.52 23.93 -18.15
CA GLY A 184 8.01 23.57 -19.49
C GLY A 184 8.96 22.71 -20.32
N ASP A 185 10.19 22.48 -19.86
CA ASP A 185 11.06 21.42 -20.36
C ASP A 185 10.41 20.04 -20.17
N ARG A 186 9.68 19.85 -19.06
CA ARG A 186 8.97 18.63 -18.65
C ARG A 186 7.45 18.72 -18.86
N VAL A 187 6.80 19.78 -18.39
CA VAL A 187 5.34 20.00 -18.50
C VAL A 187 4.94 20.28 -19.95
N LYS A 188 3.98 19.51 -20.47
CA LYS A 188 3.52 19.61 -21.87
C LYS A 188 2.10 20.12 -22.06
N LYS A 189 1.29 20.25 -21.01
CA LYS A 189 -0.09 20.75 -21.12
C LYS A 189 -0.35 21.79 -20.04
N TRP A 190 -0.67 23.01 -20.46
CA TRP A 190 -0.82 24.18 -19.59
C TRP A 190 -2.24 24.73 -19.61
N VAL A 191 -2.75 25.10 -18.44
CA VAL A 191 -4.03 25.80 -18.26
C VAL A 191 -3.75 27.17 -17.65
N THR A 192 -4.21 28.26 -18.27
CA THR A 192 -3.95 29.61 -17.74
C THR A 192 -4.77 29.95 -16.50
N PHE A 193 -6.04 29.57 -16.47
CA PHE A 193 -7.00 29.90 -15.41
C PHE A 193 -7.98 28.74 -15.21
N ASN A 194 -8.34 28.46 -13.97
CA ASN A 194 -9.54 27.67 -13.65
C ASN A 194 -10.76 28.59 -13.52
N GLU A 195 -11.89 28.18 -14.11
CA GLU A 195 -13.24 28.72 -13.89
C GLU A 195 -13.32 30.27 -13.80
N PRO A 196 -13.02 30.98 -14.90
CA PRO A 196 -12.98 32.45 -14.91
C PRO A 196 -14.34 33.11 -14.61
N TYR A 197 -15.43 32.38 -14.81
CA TYR A 197 -16.77 32.77 -14.38
C TYR A 197 -16.88 32.90 -12.86
N ILE A 198 -16.36 31.95 -12.09
CA ILE A 198 -16.43 31.93 -10.62
C ILE A 198 -15.61 33.06 -10.02
N ILE A 199 -14.38 33.25 -10.53
CA ILE A 199 -13.52 34.38 -10.16
C ILE A 199 -14.22 35.72 -10.43
N SER A 200 -15.05 35.80 -11.47
CA SER A 200 -15.75 37.03 -11.83
C SER A 200 -17.04 37.25 -11.04
N ILE A 201 -17.90 36.24 -10.86
CA ILE A 201 -19.21 36.40 -10.21
C ILE A 201 -19.15 36.12 -8.70
N PHE A 202 -18.57 35.02 -8.24
CA PHE A 202 -18.70 34.64 -6.82
C PHE A 202 -17.69 35.34 -5.90
N ALA A 203 -16.56 35.77 -6.47
CA ALA A 203 -15.57 36.58 -5.77
C ALA A 203 -15.80 38.11 -5.90
N HIS A 204 -16.45 38.59 -6.98
CA HIS A 204 -16.60 40.03 -7.29
C HIS A 204 -18.03 40.53 -7.56
N HIS A 205 -19.05 39.67 -7.50
CA HIS A 205 -20.47 40.08 -7.45
C HIS A 205 -21.14 39.66 -6.13
N SER A 206 -21.28 38.35 -5.88
CA SER A 206 -21.95 37.86 -4.67
C SER A 206 -21.05 37.93 -3.43
N GLY A 207 -19.73 37.90 -3.61
CA GLY A 207 -18.73 38.00 -2.54
C GLY A 207 -18.77 36.84 -1.56
N VAL A 208 -19.19 35.65 -2.01
CA VAL A 208 -19.18 34.42 -1.21
C VAL A 208 -17.79 33.77 -1.21
N LEU A 209 -16.99 33.94 -2.27
CA LEU A 209 -15.60 33.49 -2.36
C LEU A 209 -14.60 34.65 -2.19
N ALA A 210 -13.33 34.34 -1.92
CA ALA A 210 -12.26 35.34 -1.79
C ALA A 210 -12.09 36.17 -3.08
N PRO A 211 -11.90 37.51 -3.02
CA PRO A 211 -11.65 38.34 -1.83
C PRO A 211 -12.93 38.91 -1.19
N GLY A 212 -14.10 38.30 -1.41
CA GLY A 212 -15.34 38.62 -0.70
C GLY A 212 -16.06 39.88 -1.16
N ARG A 213 -15.87 40.29 -2.42
CA ARG A 213 -16.36 41.57 -2.94
C ARG A 213 -17.79 41.47 -3.44
N CYS A 214 -18.67 42.22 -2.77
CA CYS A 214 -20.09 42.38 -3.10
C CYS A 214 -20.61 43.77 -2.70
N ALA A 215 -21.88 44.07 -3.02
CA ALA A 215 -22.50 45.35 -2.70
C ALA A 215 -22.44 45.69 -1.19
N ALA A 216 -22.58 44.69 -0.30
CA ALA A 216 -22.47 44.87 1.14
C ALA A 216 -21.03 45.20 1.62
N SER A 217 -20.01 44.87 0.83
CA SER A 217 -18.61 45.29 1.06
C SER A 217 -18.26 46.65 0.42
N GLY A 218 -19.23 47.31 -0.23
CA GLY A 218 -19.01 48.54 -1.00
C GLY A 218 -18.44 48.32 -2.40
N ALA A 219 -18.44 47.10 -2.92
CA ALA A 219 -18.03 46.79 -4.29
C ALA A 219 -19.13 47.13 -5.31
N ASN A 220 -18.75 47.58 -6.50
CA ASN A 220 -19.67 47.94 -7.57
C ASN A 220 -20.03 46.72 -8.44
N THR A 221 -20.94 45.89 -7.92
CA THR A 221 -21.46 44.65 -8.55
C THR A 221 -21.97 44.85 -9.98
N LYS A 222 -22.33 46.09 -10.37
CA LYS A 222 -22.77 46.45 -11.72
C LYS A 222 -21.65 46.43 -12.77
N THR A 223 -20.38 46.50 -12.36
CA THR A 223 -19.22 46.69 -13.28
C THR A 223 -17.98 45.87 -12.93
N GLU A 224 -17.73 45.59 -11.64
CA GLU A 224 -16.58 44.80 -11.20
C GLU A 224 -16.49 43.38 -11.80
N PRO A 225 -17.55 42.53 -11.80
CA PRO A 225 -17.49 41.21 -12.43
C PRO A 225 -17.08 41.28 -13.91
N TRP A 226 -17.65 42.24 -14.66
CA TRP A 226 -17.39 42.41 -16.08
C TRP A 226 -15.98 42.94 -16.37
N ARG A 227 -15.43 43.77 -15.47
CA ARG A 227 -14.01 44.19 -15.49
C ARG A 227 -13.07 43.02 -15.20
N VAL A 228 -13.37 42.21 -14.20
CA VAL A 228 -12.56 41.03 -13.82
C VAL A 228 -12.50 40.03 -14.98
N GLY A 229 -13.64 39.64 -15.55
CA GLY A 229 -13.66 38.70 -16.68
C GLY A 229 -12.91 39.22 -17.91
N HIS A 230 -13.01 40.52 -18.20
CA HIS A 230 -12.22 41.19 -19.24
C HIS A 230 -10.71 41.14 -18.95
N THR A 231 -10.28 41.39 -17.71
CA THR A 231 -8.86 41.24 -17.32
C THR A 231 -8.37 39.80 -17.49
N ILE A 232 -9.16 38.79 -17.11
CA ILE A 232 -8.77 37.38 -17.26
C ILE A 232 -8.55 37.04 -18.74
N ILE A 233 -9.49 37.39 -19.62
CA ILE A 233 -9.42 37.11 -21.07
C ILE A 233 -8.16 37.70 -21.71
N LEU A 234 -7.83 38.96 -21.40
CA LEU A 234 -6.64 39.62 -21.94
C LEU A 234 -5.33 39.09 -21.34
N SER A 235 -5.36 38.65 -20.08
CA SER A 235 -4.22 38.03 -19.40
C SER A 235 -3.94 36.64 -19.97
N HIS A 236 -4.98 35.82 -20.16
CA HIS A 236 -4.92 34.53 -20.86
C HIS A 236 -4.29 34.71 -22.25
N ALA A 237 -4.85 35.58 -23.09
CA ALA A 237 -4.36 35.77 -24.46
C ALA A 237 -2.89 36.25 -24.49
N SER A 238 -2.48 37.08 -23.52
CA SER A 238 -1.08 37.52 -23.40
C SER A 238 -0.13 36.40 -22.99
N VAL A 239 -0.58 35.49 -22.12
CA VAL A 239 0.20 34.32 -21.69
C VAL A 239 0.29 33.28 -22.80
N VAL A 240 -0.78 33.04 -23.56
CA VAL A 240 -0.78 32.20 -24.77
C VAL A 240 0.18 32.77 -25.83
N GLN A 241 0.19 34.09 -26.03
CA GLN A 241 1.15 34.75 -26.92
C GLN A 241 2.60 34.55 -26.47
N VAL A 242 2.90 34.74 -25.18
CA VAL A 242 4.24 34.47 -24.61
C VAL A 242 4.62 33.00 -24.80
N TYR A 243 3.72 32.07 -24.52
CA TYR A 243 4.00 30.65 -24.68
C TYR A 243 4.35 30.33 -26.14
N ALA A 244 3.52 30.76 -27.10
CA ALA A 244 3.72 30.50 -28.52
C ALA A 244 4.99 31.12 -29.11
N GLU A 245 5.40 32.31 -28.63
CA GLU A 245 6.54 33.05 -29.18
C GLU A 245 7.88 32.71 -28.50
N GLU A 246 7.87 32.47 -27.19
CA GLU A 246 9.10 32.29 -26.39
C GLU A 246 9.41 30.82 -26.06
N PHE A 247 8.39 29.95 -25.95
CA PHE A 247 8.54 28.62 -25.32
C PHE A 247 8.11 27.44 -26.20
N GLN A 248 6.92 27.48 -26.80
CA GLN A 248 6.33 26.41 -27.59
C GLN A 248 7.25 25.88 -28.72
N PRO A 249 8.04 26.71 -29.45
CA PRO A 249 8.93 26.20 -30.50
C PRO A 249 10.05 25.28 -30.00
N SER A 250 10.44 25.38 -28.72
CA SER A 250 11.47 24.52 -28.10
C SER A 250 10.86 23.43 -27.21
N GLN A 251 9.83 23.77 -26.43
CA GLN A 251 9.20 22.90 -25.45
C GLN A 251 8.16 21.94 -26.03
N LYS A 252 7.53 22.31 -27.16
CA LYS A 252 6.49 21.56 -27.88
C LYS A 252 5.26 21.19 -27.04
N GLY A 253 4.90 22.02 -26.06
CA GLY A 253 3.68 21.85 -25.28
C GLY A 253 2.45 22.53 -25.89
N GLU A 254 1.34 22.31 -25.21
CA GLU A 254 0.01 22.84 -25.47
C GLU A 254 -0.41 23.81 -24.36
N ILE A 255 -1.29 24.76 -24.68
CA ILE A 255 -1.84 25.70 -23.72
C ILE A 255 -3.31 25.99 -24.02
N SER A 256 -4.11 26.18 -22.96
CA SER A 256 -5.51 26.63 -23.07
C SER A 256 -6.03 27.27 -21.77
N ILE A 257 -7.34 27.44 -21.67
CA ILE A 257 -8.09 27.82 -20.46
C ILE A 257 -9.10 26.72 -20.10
N VAL A 258 -9.45 26.63 -18.81
CA VAL A 258 -10.53 25.76 -18.32
C VAL A 258 -11.76 26.61 -18.02
N LEU A 259 -12.89 26.25 -18.62
CA LEU A 259 -14.18 26.91 -18.43
C LEU A 259 -15.16 25.95 -17.77
N ASN A 260 -15.87 26.45 -16.75
CA ASN A 260 -17.02 25.76 -16.21
C ASN A 260 -18.33 26.20 -16.86
N GLY A 261 -19.31 25.32 -16.78
CA GLY A 261 -20.70 25.69 -17.07
C GLY A 261 -21.66 24.53 -16.89
N HIS A 262 -22.86 24.85 -16.42
CA HIS A 262 -23.99 23.92 -16.44
C HIS A 262 -24.63 23.93 -17.83
N PHE A 263 -25.25 22.81 -18.21
CA PHE A 263 -26.25 22.86 -19.29
C PHE A 263 -27.53 23.51 -18.75
N TYR A 264 -28.28 24.16 -19.64
CA TYR A 264 -29.57 24.76 -19.30
C TYR A 264 -30.65 24.24 -20.26
N GLU A 265 -31.63 23.54 -19.69
CA GLU A 265 -32.89 23.22 -20.36
C GLU A 265 -33.86 24.42 -20.24
N PRO A 266 -34.82 24.60 -21.16
CA PRO A 266 -35.91 25.56 -20.98
C PRO A 266 -36.83 25.12 -19.83
N PHE A 267 -37.20 26.02 -18.92
CA PHE A 267 -38.08 25.72 -17.79
C PHE A 267 -39.46 25.19 -18.20
N GLU A 268 -39.98 25.64 -19.35
CA GLU A 268 -41.09 25.02 -20.06
C GLU A 268 -40.65 24.52 -21.44
N GLU A 269 -40.75 23.20 -21.67
CA GLU A 269 -40.49 22.59 -22.97
C GLU A 269 -41.35 23.24 -24.08
N GLY A 270 -40.71 23.61 -25.19
CA GLY A 270 -41.37 24.27 -26.32
C GLY A 270 -41.69 25.76 -26.12
N ASN A 271 -41.42 26.35 -24.94
CA ASN A 271 -41.58 27.79 -24.73
C ASN A 271 -40.37 28.55 -25.30
N GLN A 272 -40.57 29.24 -26.41
CA GLN A 272 -39.52 30.00 -27.12
C GLN A 272 -38.75 30.97 -26.21
N THR A 273 -39.43 31.61 -25.25
CA THR A 273 -38.81 32.57 -24.33
C THR A 273 -37.85 31.88 -23.36
N ASP A 274 -38.21 30.69 -22.88
CA ASP A 274 -37.36 29.89 -21.99
C ASP A 274 -36.21 29.22 -22.77
N ILE A 275 -36.42 28.88 -24.05
CA ILE A 275 -35.35 28.39 -24.96
C ILE A 275 -34.32 29.50 -25.19
N GLU A 276 -34.76 30.72 -25.48
CA GLU A 276 -33.88 31.89 -25.62
C GLU A 276 -33.22 32.29 -24.28
N ALA A 277 -33.88 32.05 -23.14
CA ALA A 277 -33.31 32.20 -21.81
C ALA A 277 -32.19 31.19 -21.53
N ALA A 278 -32.41 29.91 -21.86
CA ALA A 278 -31.42 28.84 -21.71
C ALA A 278 -30.16 29.09 -22.56
N GLN A 279 -30.32 29.39 -23.85
CA GLN A 279 -29.21 29.76 -24.74
C GLN A 279 -28.44 30.97 -24.22
N ARG A 280 -29.16 32.03 -23.82
CA ARG A 280 -28.54 33.24 -23.25
C ARG A 280 -27.80 32.95 -21.95
N ARG A 281 -28.32 32.08 -21.08
CA ARG A 281 -27.64 31.70 -19.84
C ARG A 281 -26.32 30.98 -20.09
N MET A 282 -26.28 30.06 -21.07
CA MET A 282 -25.04 29.39 -21.50
C MET A 282 -24.05 30.38 -22.13
N GLU A 283 -24.53 31.38 -22.88
CA GLU A 283 -23.67 32.46 -23.39
C GLU A 283 -23.12 33.36 -22.27
N PHE A 284 -23.88 33.63 -21.21
CA PHE A 284 -23.40 34.36 -20.04
C PHE A 284 -22.42 33.54 -19.17
N TYR A 285 -22.55 32.21 -19.14
CA TYR A 285 -21.67 31.31 -18.38
C TYR A 285 -20.36 31.05 -19.12
N ILE A 286 -20.46 30.45 -20.31
CA ILE A 286 -19.35 29.93 -21.09
C ILE A 286 -18.96 30.91 -22.18
N GLY A 287 -19.94 31.38 -22.97
CA GLY A 287 -19.72 32.24 -24.14
C GLY A 287 -18.94 33.52 -23.82
N TRP A 288 -19.16 34.10 -22.63
CA TRP A 288 -18.43 35.24 -22.08
C TRP A 288 -16.91 35.10 -22.23
N PHE A 289 -16.38 33.91 -21.96
CA PHE A 289 -14.96 33.61 -22.04
C PHE A 289 -14.61 32.88 -23.35
N GLY A 290 -15.42 31.90 -23.74
CA GLY A 290 -15.14 31.05 -24.91
C GLY A 290 -15.17 31.79 -26.24
N ASP A 291 -16.06 32.77 -26.45
CA ASP A 291 -16.12 33.50 -27.73
C ASP A 291 -14.86 34.36 -27.94
N PRO A 292 -14.45 35.25 -27.01
CA PRO A 292 -13.17 35.97 -27.14
C PRO A 292 -11.94 35.05 -27.21
N VAL A 293 -11.92 33.94 -26.45
CA VAL A 293 -10.74 33.08 -26.32
C VAL A 293 -10.56 32.10 -27.48
N PHE A 294 -11.62 31.39 -27.90
CA PHE A 294 -11.52 30.33 -28.91
C PHE A 294 -11.90 30.80 -30.32
N LEU A 295 -12.76 31.83 -30.44
CA LEU A 295 -13.16 32.39 -31.75
C LEU A 295 -12.40 33.67 -32.10
N GLY A 296 -11.73 34.31 -31.13
CA GLY A 296 -11.03 35.59 -31.33
C GLY A 296 -11.99 36.75 -31.61
N THR A 297 -13.25 36.64 -31.19
CA THR A 297 -14.31 37.62 -31.46
C THR A 297 -14.44 38.65 -30.34
N ASP A 298 -15.47 39.49 -30.43
CA ASP A 298 -16.01 40.16 -29.25
C ASP A 298 -16.83 39.15 -28.40
N TYR A 299 -17.32 39.58 -27.24
CA TYR A 299 -18.27 38.83 -26.42
C TYR A 299 -19.56 38.43 -27.16
N PRO A 300 -20.33 37.44 -26.65
CA PRO A 300 -21.63 37.09 -27.21
C PRO A 300 -22.55 38.31 -27.37
N SER A 301 -23.26 38.38 -28.50
CA SER A 301 -24.12 39.52 -28.82
C SER A 301 -25.24 39.73 -27.81
N SER A 302 -25.71 38.66 -27.16
CA SER A 302 -26.66 38.70 -26.05
C SER A 302 -26.11 39.46 -24.84
N MET A 303 -24.86 39.20 -24.44
CA MET A 303 -24.17 39.94 -23.37
C MET A 303 -23.99 41.41 -23.73
N ARG A 304 -23.56 41.72 -24.96
CA ARG A 304 -23.42 43.10 -25.44
C ARG A 304 -24.75 43.87 -25.39
N ALA A 305 -25.84 43.26 -25.87
CA ALA A 305 -27.17 43.87 -25.88
C ALA A 305 -27.74 44.12 -24.46
N TYR A 306 -27.35 43.29 -23.49
CA TYR A 306 -27.90 43.27 -22.14
C TYR A 306 -27.08 44.06 -21.11
N LEU A 307 -25.76 43.95 -21.16
CA LEU A 307 -24.85 44.64 -20.26
C LEU A 307 -24.55 46.07 -20.74
N GLY A 308 -24.56 46.30 -22.06
CA GLY A 308 -24.20 47.59 -22.65
C GLY A 308 -22.83 48.06 -22.16
N SER A 309 -22.75 49.31 -21.70
CA SER A 309 -21.51 49.90 -21.17
C SER A 309 -21.04 49.31 -19.82
N ARG A 310 -21.80 48.39 -19.18
CA ARG A 310 -21.32 47.63 -18.01
C ARG A 310 -20.23 46.62 -18.42
N LEU A 311 -20.32 46.08 -19.64
CA LEU A 311 -19.34 45.16 -20.22
C LEU A 311 -18.26 45.95 -20.96
N PRO A 312 -16.97 45.88 -20.58
CA PRO A 312 -15.93 46.65 -21.24
C PRO A 312 -15.84 46.40 -22.75
N GLU A 313 -15.46 47.42 -23.53
CA GLU A 313 -15.10 47.23 -24.93
C GLU A 313 -13.64 46.81 -25.06
N PHE A 314 -13.36 45.83 -25.91
CA PHE A 314 -11.98 45.54 -26.33
C PHE A 314 -11.46 46.65 -27.25
N THR A 315 -10.19 47.01 -27.12
CA THR A 315 -9.50 47.94 -28.03
C THR A 315 -9.26 47.31 -29.43
N ALA A 316 -8.68 48.06 -30.37
CA ALA A 316 -8.31 47.49 -31.68
C ALA A 316 -7.15 46.49 -31.51
N GLU A 317 -6.22 46.81 -30.62
CA GLU A 317 -5.03 46.09 -30.24
C GLU A 317 -5.38 44.80 -29.50
N GLU A 318 -6.35 44.84 -28.58
CA GLU A 318 -6.87 43.66 -27.88
C GLU A 318 -7.62 42.71 -28.83
N ARG A 319 -8.46 43.23 -29.74
CA ARG A 319 -9.08 42.38 -30.77
C ARG A 319 -8.05 41.79 -31.74
N ALA A 320 -6.94 42.47 -31.99
CA ALA A 320 -5.83 41.92 -32.76
C ALA A 320 -5.09 40.81 -31.99
N LEU A 321 -4.91 40.98 -30.68
CA LEU A 321 -4.36 39.94 -29.80
C LEU A 321 -5.26 38.69 -29.79
N LEU A 322 -6.56 38.84 -29.48
CA LEU A 322 -7.50 37.72 -29.39
C LEU A 322 -7.55 36.90 -30.68
N ARG A 323 -7.64 37.56 -31.84
CA ARG A 323 -7.60 36.89 -33.17
C ARG A 323 -6.28 36.16 -33.45
N LYS A 324 -5.17 36.65 -32.91
CA LYS A 324 -3.84 36.03 -33.06
C LYS A 324 -3.67 34.82 -32.14
N THR A 325 -4.31 34.82 -30.97
CA THR A 325 -4.14 33.78 -29.94
C THR A 325 -5.20 32.68 -29.98
N ALA A 326 -6.40 32.98 -30.49
CA ALA A 326 -7.47 32.01 -30.61
C ALA A 326 -7.08 30.67 -31.28
N PRO A 327 -6.39 30.64 -32.44
CA PRO A 327 -5.98 29.38 -33.08
C PRO A 327 -4.78 28.68 -32.42
N ILE A 328 -4.31 29.17 -31.25
CA ILE A 328 -3.20 28.59 -30.48
C ILE A 328 -3.74 27.75 -29.30
N ASN A 329 -4.98 28.01 -28.87
CA ASN A 329 -5.63 27.23 -27.81
C ASN A 329 -5.89 25.80 -28.28
N ALA A 330 -5.22 24.82 -27.66
CA ALA A 330 -5.14 23.45 -28.17
C ALA A 330 -6.42 22.63 -27.94
N PHE A 331 -7.10 22.85 -26.82
CA PHE A 331 -8.29 22.10 -26.37
C PHE A 331 -9.28 23.01 -25.65
N TYR A 332 -10.54 22.62 -25.57
CA TYR A 332 -11.51 23.18 -24.64
C TYR A 332 -11.43 22.40 -23.33
N GLY A 333 -10.98 23.05 -22.24
CA GLY A 333 -11.04 22.47 -20.90
C GLY A 333 -12.43 22.66 -20.30
N MET A 334 -13.14 21.56 -20.03
CA MET A 334 -14.50 21.57 -19.51
C MET A 334 -14.54 21.12 -18.04
N ASN A 335 -14.92 22.04 -17.16
CA ASN A 335 -15.39 21.68 -15.82
C ASN A 335 -16.92 21.60 -15.85
N HIS A 336 -17.49 20.48 -15.42
CA HIS A 336 -18.94 20.30 -15.47
C HIS A 336 -19.42 19.37 -14.37
N TYR A 337 -20.56 19.69 -13.76
CA TYR A 337 -21.03 19.05 -12.54
C TYR A 337 -22.54 18.76 -12.50
N SER A 338 -23.36 19.54 -13.22
CA SER A 338 -24.83 19.58 -13.04
C SER A 338 -25.54 20.19 -14.25
N THR A 339 -26.85 19.99 -14.35
CA THR A 339 -27.73 20.65 -15.33
C THR A 339 -28.85 21.36 -14.60
N LYS A 340 -29.39 22.44 -15.18
CA LYS A 340 -30.46 23.25 -14.59
C LYS A 340 -31.55 23.56 -15.62
N TYR A 341 -32.69 24.03 -15.15
CA TYR A 341 -33.67 24.73 -15.98
C TYR A 341 -33.46 26.25 -15.89
N ALA A 342 -33.54 26.93 -17.02
CA ALA A 342 -33.59 28.39 -17.12
C ALA A 342 -35.03 28.86 -17.37
N ARG A 343 -35.53 29.74 -16.49
CA ARG A 343 -36.82 30.42 -16.66
C ARG A 343 -36.59 31.88 -17.03
N ALA A 344 -37.22 32.37 -18.10
CA ALA A 344 -37.21 33.79 -18.43
C ALA A 344 -37.94 34.61 -17.35
N LEU A 345 -37.28 35.65 -16.84
CA LEU A 345 -37.94 36.60 -15.93
C LEU A 345 -38.82 37.59 -16.74
N PRO A 346 -40.07 37.87 -16.31
CA PRO A 346 -40.99 38.74 -17.04
C PRO A 346 -40.71 40.23 -16.82
N ASP A 347 -40.07 40.58 -15.70
CA ASP A 347 -39.72 41.95 -15.34
C ASP A 347 -38.43 42.41 -16.03
N PRO A 348 -38.21 43.73 -16.20
CA PRO A 348 -36.94 44.28 -16.66
C PRO A 348 -35.79 43.88 -15.71
N PRO A 349 -34.57 43.69 -16.25
CA PRO A 349 -33.44 43.22 -15.45
C PRO A 349 -32.96 44.23 -14.42
N ALA A 350 -32.42 43.73 -13.30
CA ALA A 350 -31.72 44.56 -12.33
C ALA A 350 -30.40 45.11 -12.92
N ASP A 351 -30.02 46.31 -12.48
CA ASP A 351 -28.76 46.97 -12.87
C ASP A 351 -27.50 46.12 -12.60
N ASP A 352 -27.56 45.23 -11.60
CA ASP A 352 -26.53 44.27 -11.23
C ASP A 352 -26.96 42.81 -11.47
N ASP A 353 -27.92 42.54 -12.34
CA ASP A 353 -28.14 41.15 -12.78
C ASP A 353 -26.92 40.61 -13.55
N TRP A 354 -26.61 39.34 -13.29
CA TRP A 354 -25.55 38.55 -13.92
C TRP A 354 -26.03 37.26 -14.59
N THR A 355 -27.28 36.82 -14.39
CA THR A 355 -27.76 35.55 -14.98
C THR A 355 -28.21 35.72 -16.44
N GLY A 356 -28.48 36.96 -16.87
CA GLY A 356 -29.09 37.28 -18.15
C GLY A 356 -30.61 37.41 -18.08
N ASN A 357 -31.15 37.87 -16.95
CA ASN A 357 -32.59 37.96 -16.65
C ASN A 357 -33.30 36.60 -16.67
N ILE A 358 -32.67 35.62 -16.04
CA ILE A 358 -33.21 34.26 -15.90
C ILE A 358 -33.18 33.83 -14.45
N GLU A 359 -34.16 33.02 -14.06
CA GLU A 359 -34.18 32.29 -12.81
C GLU A 359 -33.68 30.86 -13.04
N GLU A 360 -32.85 30.37 -12.13
CA GLU A 360 -32.33 29.00 -12.15
C GLU A 360 -33.10 28.10 -11.19
N THR A 361 -33.53 26.95 -11.69
CA THR A 361 -34.21 25.93 -10.87
C THR A 361 -33.80 24.52 -11.28
N SER A 362 -33.85 23.59 -10.33
CA SER A 362 -33.68 22.16 -10.58
C SER A 362 -34.99 21.50 -11.07
N VAL A 363 -36.14 22.17 -10.89
CA VAL A 363 -37.48 21.66 -11.21
C VAL A 363 -38.08 22.44 -12.38
N SER A 364 -38.61 21.74 -13.39
CA SER A 364 -39.35 22.33 -14.52
C SER A 364 -40.74 22.85 -14.13
N LYS A 365 -41.42 23.52 -15.07
CA LYS A 365 -42.82 23.96 -14.92
C LYS A 365 -43.79 22.82 -14.59
N GLN A 366 -43.49 21.62 -15.06
CA GLN A 366 -44.28 20.40 -14.88
C GLN A 366 -44.01 19.68 -13.55
N GLY A 367 -43.05 20.16 -12.74
CA GLY A 367 -42.67 19.52 -11.47
C GLY A 367 -41.60 18.43 -11.62
N VAL A 368 -40.95 18.31 -12.78
CA VAL A 368 -39.89 17.32 -13.02
C VAL A 368 -38.55 17.87 -12.55
N GLU A 369 -37.94 17.23 -11.55
CA GLU A 369 -36.54 17.47 -11.15
C GLU A 369 -35.59 17.04 -12.28
N ILE A 370 -34.55 17.84 -12.53
CA ILE A 370 -33.57 17.66 -13.61
C ILE A 370 -32.69 16.42 -13.43
N GLY A 371 -32.57 15.94 -12.20
CA GLY A 371 -31.80 14.77 -11.84
C GLY A 371 -31.75 14.55 -10.32
N PRO A 372 -31.44 13.32 -9.86
CA PRO A 372 -31.22 13.00 -8.45
C PRO A 372 -30.22 13.96 -7.78
N MET A 373 -30.49 14.28 -6.51
CA MET A 373 -29.65 15.17 -5.72
C MET A 373 -28.46 14.43 -5.12
N SER A 374 -27.29 15.07 -5.12
CA SER A 374 -26.04 14.56 -4.55
C SER A 374 -25.94 14.90 -3.04
N GLY A 375 -24.74 14.88 -2.47
CA GLY A 375 -24.45 15.36 -1.11
C GLY A 375 -24.72 16.86 -0.89
N VAL A 376 -24.91 17.65 -1.96
CA VAL A 376 -25.17 19.10 -1.94
C VAL A 376 -26.34 19.45 -2.88
N GLN A 377 -27.11 20.50 -2.56
CA GLN A 377 -28.41 20.74 -3.20
C GLN A 377 -28.31 21.17 -4.67
N TRP A 378 -27.22 21.86 -5.02
CA TRP A 378 -26.98 22.45 -6.34
C TRP A 378 -26.54 21.43 -7.41
N LEU A 379 -25.88 20.35 -6.99
CA LEU A 379 -25.26 19.36 -7.88
C LEU A 379 -26.21 18.17 -8.05
N ARG A 380 -26.69 17.99 -9.28
CA ARG A 380 -27.66 16.96 -9.67
C ARG A 380 -27.06 16.02 -10.71
N LEU A 381 -27.34 14.72 -10.55
CA LEU A 381 -26.96 13.66 -11.47
C LEU A 381 -27.74 13.82 -12.80
N ALA A 382 -27.12 14.44 -13.81
CA ALA A 382 -27.81 14.87 -15.04
C ALA A 382 -26.99 14.62 -16.34
N PRO A 383 -26.70 13.35 -16.69
CA PRO A 383 -25.82 12.98 -17.81
C PRO A 383 -26.33 13.39 -19.19
N GLU A 384 -27.65 13.43 -19.41
CA GLU A 384 -28.23 13.86 -20.71
C GLU A 384 -27.99 15.35 -20.99
N GLY A 385 -28.03 16.21 -19.96
CA GLY A 385 -27.65 17.61 -20.10
C GLY A 385 -26.15 17.79 -20.35
N PHE A 386 -25.31 16.93 -19.78
CA PHE A 386 -23.88 16.88 -20.06
C PHE A 386 -23.59 16.52 -21.53
N ARG A 387 -24.25 15.48 -22.09
CA ARG A 387 -24.20 15.16 -23.53
C ARG A 387 -24.59 16.36 -24.40
N LYS A 388 -25.68 17.05 -24.05
CA LYS A 388 -26.12 18.27 -24.76
C LYS A 388 -25.09 19.41 -24.65
N LEU A 389 -24.38 19.55 -23.54
CA LEU A 389 -23.32 20.55 -23.37
C LEU A 389 -22.07 20.23 -24.19
N LEU A 390 -21.62 18.98 -24.20
CA LEU A 390 -20.52 18.51 -25.06
C LEU A 390 -20.82 18.84 -26.53
N ASN A 391 -22.05 18.57 -26.97
CA ASN A 391 -22.56 18.98 -28.28
C ASN A 391 -22.56 20.50 -28.50
N TRP A 392 -23.06 21.29 -27.54
CA TRP A 392 -23.11 22.76 -27.66
C TRP A 392 -21.72 23.38 -27.79
N VAL A 393 -20.77 22.92 -26.96
CA VAL A 393 -19.36 23.35 -26.97
C VAL A 393 -18.68 22.95 -28.27
N TRP A 394 -18.85 21.70 -28.70
CA TRP A 394 -18.29 21.20 -29.96
C TRP A 394 -18.80 21.99 -31.17
N ASN A 395 -20.11 22.14 -31.32
CA ASN A 395 -20.72 22.87 -32.43
C ASN A 395 -20.37 24.37 -32.44
N ARG A 396 -20.01 24.96 -31.29
CA ARG A 396 -19.62 26.37 -31.17
C ARG A 396 -18.13 26.63 -31.43
N TYR A 397 -17.24 25.78 -30.91
CA TYR A 397 -15.80 26.05 -30.89
C TYR A 397 -14.94 25.11 -31.74
N GLN A 398 -15.43 23.90 -32.07
CA GLN A 398 -14.73 22.89 -32.89
C GLN A 398 -13.30 22.55 -32.41
N LEU A 399 -13.03 22.71 -31.11
CA LEU A 399 -11.81 22.26 -30.43
C LEU A 399 -12.02 20.89 -29.78
N PRO A 400 -10.97 20.07 -29.62
CA PRO A 400 -11.04 18.85 -28.82
C PRO A 400 -11.43 19.19 -27.38
N ILE A 401 -12.32 18.41 -26.78
CA ILE A 401 -12.78 18.62 -25.41
C ILE A 401 -11.99 17.70 -24.47
N ILE A 402 -11.45 18.27 -23.39
CA ILE A 402 -10.97 17.51 -22.24
C ILE A 402 -11.89 17.86 -21.07
N VAL A 403 -12.48 16.86 -20.43
CA VAL A 403 -13.28 17.06 -19.22
C VAL A 403 -12.28 17.22 -18.07
N THR A 404 -12.00 18.45 -17.67
CA THR A 404 -10.89 18.79 -16.76
C THR A 404 -11.27 18.75 -15.28
N GLU A 405 -12.57 18.73 -14.99
CA GLU A 405 -13.18 18.40 -13.68
C GLU A 405 -14.59 17.85 -13.88
N ASN A 406 -14.90 16.71 -13.25
CA ASN A 406 -16.25 16.18 -13.06
C ASN A 406 -16.28 15.24 -11.84
N GLY A 407 -17.35 15.28 -11.04
CA GLY A 407 -17.51 14.46 -9.83
C GLY A 407 -18.63 14.96 -8.90
N CYS A 408 -18.76 14.39 -7.70
CA CYS A 408 -19.77 14.80 -6.72
C CYS A 408 -19.44 14.34 -5.28
N PRO A 409 -19.98 15.01 -4.23
CA PRO A 409 -20.14 14.41 -2.90
C PRO A 409 -21.37 13.48 -2.87
N CYS A 410 -21.35 12.45 -2.03
CA CYS A 410 -22.46 11.51 -1.88
C CYS A 410 -23.55 12.02 -0.91
N PRO A 411 -24.85 11.70 -1.12
CA PRO A 411 -25.90 11.94 -0.14
C PRO A 411 -25.55 11.26 1.20
N GLY A 412 -25.41 12.04 2.28
CA GLY A 412 -25.05 11.53 3.60
C GLY A 412 -23.57 11.15 3.80
N GLU A 413 -22.63 11.65 2.99
CA GLU A 413 -21.19 11.29 3.06
C GLU A 413 -20.46 11.69 4.36
N ILE A 414 -21.14 12.37 5.30
CA ILE A 414 -20.69 12.53 6.69
C ILE A 414 -20.74 11.22 7.51
N ASP A 415 -21.18 10.11 6.89
CA ASP A 415 -21.06 8.75 7.41
C ASP A 415 -19.84 8.05 6.75
N VAL A 416 -18.92 7.54 7.58
CA VAL A 416 -17.70 6.86 7.12
C VAL A 416 -17.97 5.64 6.25
N ASP A 417 -19.09 4.95 6.47
CA ASP A 417 -19.47 3.79 5.66
C ASP A 417 -20.06 4.21 4.32
N VAL A 418 -20.71 5.38 4.23
CA VAL A 418 -21.14 5.96 2.95
C VAL A 418 -19.93 6.45 2.15
N ALA A 419 -18.96 7.12 2.80
CA ALA A 419 -17.72 7.57 2.16
C ALA A 419 -16.84 6.40 1.67
N ARG A 420 -16.78 5.28 2.42
CA ARG A 420 -16.08 4.04 2.01
C ARG A 420 -16.83 3.22 0.96
N LYS A 421 -18.14 3.41 0.82
CA LYS A 421 -19.03 2.67 -0.09
C LYS A 421 -19.75 3.66 -1.00
N ASP A 422 -18.99 4.53 -1.66
CA ASP A 422 -19.42 5.70 -2.43
C ASP A 422 -20.11 5.38 -3.77
N ASN A 423 -21.03 4.41 -3.75
CA ASN A 423 -21.78 3.89 -4.89
C ASN A 423 -22.51 4.99 -5.69
N PHE A 424 -22.90 6.11 -5.04
CA PHE A 424 -23.48 7.25 -5.74
C PHE A 424 -22.45 7.94 -6.65
N ARG A 425 -21.22 8.17 -6.18
CA ARG A 425 -20.11 8.73 -6.97
C ARG A 425 -19.68 7.78 -8.09
N GLN A 426 -19.57 6.47 -7.81
CA GLN A 426 -19.27 5.45 -8.84
C GLN A 426 -20.32 5.44 -9.95
N ARG A 427 -21.61 5.53 -9.59
CA ARG A 427 -22.75 5.61 -10.53
C ARG A 427 -22.82 6.94 -11.28
N TYR A 428 -22.47 8.04 -10.62
CA TYR A 428 -22.35 9.37 -11.24
C TYR A 428 -21.28 9.35 -12.33
N PHE A 429 -20.06 8.91 -12.00
CA PHE A 429 -18.97 8.79 -12.96
C PHE A 429 -19.35 7.93 -14.17
N GLY A 430 -19.87 6.71 -13.95
CA GLY A 430 -20.25 5.82 -15.05
C GLY A 430 -21.30 6.43 -16.00
N LEU A 431 -22.34 7.07 -15.46
CA LEU A 431 -23.36 7.73 -16.28
C LEU A 431 -22.84 8.94 -17.07
N TYR A 432 -21.81 9.63 -16.57
CA TYR A 432 -21.14 10.71 -17.29
C TYR A 432 -20.15 10.17 -18.35
N LEU A 433 -19.53 9.00 -18.14
CA LEU A 433 -18.79 8.29 -19.19
C LEU A 433 -19.69 7.78 -20.32
N ASP A 434 -20.86 7.22 -20.01
CA ASP A 434 -21.85 6.81 -21.02
C ASP A 434 -22.27 8.01 -21.90
N ALA A 435 -22.46 9.19 -21.29
CA ALA A 435 -22.73 10.44 -22.00
C ALA A 435 -21.56 10.90 -22.90
N ILE A 436 -20.30 10.73 -22.47
CA ILE A 436 -19.11 11.00 -23.31
C ILE A 436 -19.05 9.99 -24.47
N SER A 437 -19.22 8.70 -24.20
CA SER A 437 -19.21 7.64 -25.22
C SER A 437 -20.23 7.93 -26.32
N ARG A 438 -21.47 8.24 -25.94
CA ARG A 438 -22.53 8.64 -26.87
C ARG A 438 -22.18 9.92 -27.63
N SER A 439 -21.62 10.93 -26.96
CA SER A 439 -21.15 12.16 -27.62
C SER A 439 -20.09 11.85 -28.70
N ILE A 440 -19.16 10.92 -28.44
CA ILE A 440 -18.12 10.53 -29.39
C ILE A 440 -18.70 9.70 -30.55
N TYR A 441 -19.44 8.64 -30.25
CA TYR A 441 -19.81 7.60 -31.23
C TYR A 441 -21.16 7.82 -31.93
N GLU A 442 -22.08 8.59 -31.35
CA GLU A 442 -23.38 8.92 -31.96
C GLU A 442 -23.39 10.35 -32.53
N ASP A 443 -22.86 11.32 -31.78
CA ASP A 443 -22.92 12.75 -32.16
C ASP A 443 -21.66 13.25 -32.91
N GLY A 444 -20.54 12.52 -32.85
CA GLY A 444 -19.29 12.89 -33.51
C GLY A 444 -18.51 14.02 -32.81
N VAL A 445 -18.68 14.18 -31.50
CA VAL A 445 -17.94 15.13 -30.66
C VAL A 445 -16.56 14.56 -30.33
N ARG A 446 -15.49 15.34 -30.56
CA ARG A 446 -14.12 14.96 -30.17
C ARG A 446 -13.89 15.23 -28.67
N VAL A 447 -14.07 14.22 -27.82
CA VAL A 447 -13.64 14.24 -26.40
C VAL A 447 -12.42 13.33 -26.25
N GLU A 448 -11.35 13.82 -25.61
CA GLU A 448 -10.03 13.16 -25.61
C GLU A 448 -9.56 12.70 -24.23
N GLY A 449 -10.18 13.16 -23.15
CA GLY A 449 -9.82 12.73 -21.82
C GLY A 449 -10.77 13.22 -20.73
N TYR A 450 -10.62 12.62 -19.55
CA TYR A 450 -11.46 12.85 -18.38
C TYR A 450 -10.61 12.88 -17.11
N TYR A 451 -10.67 13.99 -16.37
CA TYR A 451 -10.00 14.19 -15.10
C TYR A 451 -11.05 14.32 -13.99
N ALA A 452 -11.08 13.34 -13.08
CA ALA A 452 -12.02 13.33 -11.97
C ALA A 452 -11.74 14.48 -10.98
N TRP A 453 -12.79 15.18 -10.54
CA TRP A 453 -12.75 16.00 -9.33
C TRP A 453 -13.30 15.18 -8.16
N SER A 454 -12.45 14.65 -7.28
CA SER A 454 -11.00 14.92 -7.15
C SER A 454 -10.22 13.72 -6.65
N LEU A 455 -8.89 13.84 -6.66
CA LEU A 455 -7.97 12.81 -6.16
C LEU A 455 -8.29 12.42 -4.71
N MET A 456 -8.59 13.42 -3.89
CA MET A 456 -8.80 13.31 -2.45
C MET A 456 -9.84 14.32 -2.00
N ASP A 457 -10.57 13.98 -0.94
CA ASP A 457 -11.36 14.95 -0.17
C ASP A 457 -10.47 16.14 0.21
N ASN A 458 -10.98 17.37 0.13
CA ASN A 458 -10.16 18.58 0.19
C ASN A 458 -10.95 19.81 0.65
N PHE A 459 -10.27 20.94 0.87
CA PHE A 459 -10.91 22.17 1.35
C PHE A 459 -11.79 22.79 0.26
N GLU A 460 -13.11 22.58 0.32
CA GLU A 460 -14.11 23.04 -0.66
C GLU A 460 -14.49 24.52 -0.42
N TRP A 461 -13.47 25.38 -0.50
CA TRP A 461 -13.57 26.84 -0.48
C TRP A 461 -14.38 27.38 0.72
N SER A 462 -15.52 28.03 0.47
CA SER A 462 -16.36 28.57 1.56
C SER A 462 -17.30 27.56 2.23
N ALA A 463 -17.38 26.34 1.70
CA ALA A 463 -17.98 25.21 2.42
C ALA A 463 -17.01 24.55 3.42
N GLY A 464 -15.71 24.80 3.31
CA GLY A 464 -14.68 24.18 4.17
C GLY A 464 -14.48 22.70 3.88
N LEU A 465 -14.04 21.93 4.88
CA LEU A 465 -13.89 20.47 4.79
C LEU A 465 -15.24 19.74 5.03
N ALA A 466 -16.26 20.46 5.54
CA ALA A 466 -17.54 19.92 5.98
C ALA A 466 -18.40 19.24 4.90
N ASN A 467 -18.04 19.35 3.61
CA ASN A 467 -18.67 18.61 2.50
C ASN A 467 -18.16 17.16 2.36
N THR A 468 -17.14 16.79 3.16
CA THR A 468 -16.49 15.47 3.16
C THR A 468 -16.36 14.96 4.60
N PHE A 469 -16.23 13.64 4.80
CA PHE A 469 -16.25 13.05 6.15
C PHE A 469 -15.14 13.55 7.08
N SER A 470 -13.97 13.84 6.52
CA SER A 470 -12.70 13.71 7.22
C SER A 470 -11.91 15.02 7.30
N ARG A 471 -11.35 15.28 8.49
CA ARG A 471 -10.35 16.34 8.72
C ARG A 471 -8.94 15.92 8.29
N ASP A 472 -8.76 14.64 8.05
CA ASP A 472 -7.61 14.03 7.39
C ASP A 472 -8.02 13.78 5.94
N CYS A 473 -7.43 14.45 4.95
CA CYS A 473 -7.86 14.28 3.56
C CYS A 473 -7.67 12.84 3.07
N ASN A 474 -8.77 12.15 2.75
CA ASN A 474 -8.76 10.78 2.27
C ASN A 474 -8.88 10.72 0.74
N MET A 475 -8.25 9.72 0.13
CA MET A 475 -8.41 9.46 -1.31
C MET A 475 -9.84 9.00 -1.63
N GLN A 476 -10.40 9.48 -2.73
CA GLN A 476 -11.74 9.06 -3.18
C GLN A 476 -11.68 7.63 -3.75
N THR A 477 -12.07 6.65 -2.92
CA THR A 477 -11.88 5.21 -3.20
C THR A 477 -12.62 4.70 -4.44
N SER A 478 -13.61 5.44 -4.95
CA SER A 478 -14.20 5.20 -6.27
C SER A 478 -13.23 5.35 -7.43
N LEU A 479 -12.19 6.21 -7.38
CA LEU A 479 -11.26 6.38 -8.52
C LEU A 479 -10.58 5.05 -8.90
N LEU A 480 -10.23 4.23 -7.91
CA LEU A 480 -9.68 2.87 -8.09
C LEU A 480 -10.64 1.97 -8.89
N ARG A 481 -11.94 2.02 -8.57
CA ARG A 481 -12.99 1.22 -9.22
C ARG A 481 -13.41 1.78 -10.57
N PHE A 482 -13.33 3.10 -10.70
CA PHE A 482 -13.63 3.86 -11.91
C PHE A 482 -12.60 3.57 -13.01
N ILE A 483 -11.30 3.74 -12.73
CA ILE A 483 -10.23 3.50 -13.70
C ILE A 483 -10.07 1.99 -13.95
N GLY A 484 -10.10 1.17 -12.90
CA GLY A 484 -9.98 -0.29 -13.00
C GLY A 484 -11.08 -0.97 -13.84
N ARG A 485 -12.24 -0.33 -14.05
CA ARG A 485 -13.29 -0.83 -14.96
C ARG A 485 -12.94 -0.68 -16.45
N TYR A 486 -12.15 0.31 -16.83
CA TYR A 486 -11.95 0.70 -18.23
C TYR A 486 -10.55 0.35 -18.78
N LEU A 487 -9.56 0.05 -17.94
CA LEU A 487 -8.19 -0.29 -18.38
C LEU A 487 -8.00 -1.74 -18.92
N ILE A 488 -9.05 -2.56 -19.04
CA ILE A 488 -8.91 -3.99 -19.36
C ILE A 488 -8.93 -4.27 -20.88
N THR A 489 -7.74 -4.17 -21.48
CA THR A 489 -7.28 -4.65 -22.81
C THR A 489 -7.64 -3.82 -24.06
N PRO A 490 -6.71 -3.71 -25.04
CA PRO A 490 -6.98 -3.19 -26.39
C PRO A 490 -7.85 -4.09 -27.30
N SER A 491 -8.58 -5.06 -26.75
CA SER A 491 -9.24 -6.12 -27.54
C SER A 491 -10.68 -5.80 -27.97
N GLY A 492 -11.38 -4.95 -27.22
CA GLY A 492 -12.69 -4.41 -27.60
C GLY A 492 -13.89 -5.35 -27.40
N GLU A 493 -13.75 -6.43 -26.63
CA GLU A 493 -14.88 -7.28 -26.20
C GLU A 493 -15.32 -6.94 -24.76
N TRP A 494 -16.64 -6.84 -24.56
CA TRP A 494 -17.26 -6.59 -23.24
C TRP A 494 -17.65 -7.90 -22.57
N VAL A 495 -17.47 -7.97 -21.24
CA VAL A 495 -18.03 -9.04 -20.42
C VAL A 495 -18.80 -8.43 -19.25
N VAL A 496 -20.13 -8.47 -19.34
CA VAL A 496 -21.05 -8.22 -18.23
C VAL A 496 -21.84 -9.50 -17.99
N GLY A 497 -21.81 -10.04 -16.78
CA GLY A 497 -22.61 -11.22 -16.43
C GLY A 497 -22.10 -11.97 -15.21
N GLU A 498 -23.05 -12.45 -14.41
CA GLU A 498 -22.86 -13.48 -13.38
C GLU A 498 -22.51 -14.84 -14.03
N ASP A 499 -22.11 -15.82 -13.22
CA ASP A 499 -21.80 -17.23 -13.54
C ASP A 499 -22.19 -17.77 -14.95
N PHE A 500 -21.23 -18.38 -15.68
CA PHE A 500 -21.30 -19.82 -16.02
C PHE A 500 -20.03 -20.39 -16.71
N HIS A 501 -19.98 -21.71 -16.85
CA HIS A 501 -18.84 -22.56 -17.22
C HIS A 501 -18.24 -22.44 -18.66
N SER A 502 -16.91 -22.30 -18.70
CA SER A 502 -15.95 -23.17 -19.44
C SER A 502 -15.87 -23.23 -21.00
N HIS A 503 -14.68 -23.69 -21.44
CA HIS A 503 -14.32 -24.32 -22.73
C HIS A 503 -14.00 -23.46 -23.98
N ASP A 504 -12.69 -23.38 -24.23
CA ASP A 504 -11.97 -23.54 -25.50
C ASP A 504 -12.32 -22.65 -26.71
N ARG A 505 -11.33 -21.84 -27.13
CA ARG A 505 -11.01 -21.76 -28.56
C ARG A 505 -9.53 -21.52 -28.85
N ARG A 506 -8.85 -22.51 -29.43
CA ARG A 506 -7.51 -22.36 -30.03
C ARG A 506 -7.54 -21.78 -31.47
N ARG A 507 -6.40 -21.22 -31.87
CA ARG A 507 -5.84 -21.02 -33.25
C ARG A 507 -6.06 -19.67 -33.95
N LEU A 508 -5.08 -19.42 -34.84
CA LEU A 508 -4.90 -18.33 -35.82
C LEU A 508 -4.16 -17.11 -35.22
N LEU A 509 -3.03 -16.64 -35.78
CA LEU A 509 -2.28 -17.04 -36.98
C LEU A 509 -0.75 -17.00 -36.78
N THR A 510 -0.04 -17.79 -37.59
CA THR A 510 1.44 -17.81 -37.70
C THR A 510 1.92 -16.98 -38.90
N THR A 511 3.25 -16.78 -38.99
CA THR A 511 4.00 -16.00 -40.02
C THR A 511 3.92 -14.48 -39.82
N TRP A 512 4.97 -13.67 -40.03
CA TRP A 512 6.22 -13.90 -40.79
C TRP A 512 7.52 -13.75 -39.96
N HIS A 513 8.67 -14.05 -40.59
CA HIS A 513 10.01 -14.09 -39.98
C HIS A 513 11.04 -13.38 -40.93
N PRO A 514 12.36 -13.36 -40.68
CA PRO A 514 13.08 -12.13 -40.38
C PRO A 514 14.12 -11.72 -41.45
N LEU A 515 14.88 -10.63 -41.21
CA LEU A 515 16.18 -10.41 -41.85
C LEU A 515 17.13 -9.66 -40.91
N ALA A 516 18.40 -10.09 -40.86
CA ALA A 516 19.46 -9.52 -40.04
C ALA A 516 20.85 -9.77 -40.68
N GLU A 517 21.88 -9.17 -40.05
CA GLU A 517 23.33 -9.34 -40.27
C GLU A 517 24.04 -8.65 -41.46
N GLY A 518 25.32 -8.30 -41.21
CA GLY A 518 26.27 -7.67 -42.13
C GLY A 518 26.59 -6.20 -41.76
N THR A 519 27.85 -5.76 -41.51
CA THR A 519 29.15 -6.45 -41.51
C THR A 519 30.17 -5.69 -40.61
N ARG A 520 31.22 -6.34 -40.10
CA ARG A 520 32.34 -5.71 -39.33
C ARG A 520 33.57 -5.34 -40.21
N LYS A 521 34.37 -4.37 -39.72
CA LYS A 521 35.82 -4.05 -39.95
C LYS A 521 36.18 -2.85 -40.85
N MET A 522 36.91 -1.86 -40.28
CA MET A 522 38.32 -1.54 -40.62
C MET A 522 38.92 -0.45 -39.66
N CYS A 523 40.24 -0.20 -39.71
CA CYS A 523 40.99 0.67 -38.80
C CYS A 523 42.06 1.55 -39.51
N HIS A 524 42.56 2.59 -38.82
CA HIS A 524 43.75 3.44 -39.13
C HIS A 524 43.60 4.42 -40.34
N ASN A 525 44.26 5.60 -40.45
CA ASN A 525 45.34 6.25 -39.66
C ASN A 525 45.50 7.78 -39.97
N ILE A 526 46.32 8.51 -39.18
CA ILE A 526 47.00 9.82 -39.47
C ILE A 526 46.08 11.09 -39.58
N VAL A 527 46.23 12.29 -38.95
CA VAL A 527 47.27 13.08 -38.20
C VAL A 527 47.93 14.23 -39.00
N GLU A 528 47.69 15.51 -38.63
CA GLU A 528 48.72 16.56 -38.36
C GLU A 528 48.19 17.99 -38.00
N LYS A 529 48.67 18.51 -36.84
CA LYS A 529 49.11 19.90 -36.51
C LYS A 529 48.27 21.17 -36.86
N ARG A 530 47.94 21.96 -35.81
CA ARG A 530 48.76 23.15 -35.37
C ARG A 530 48.32 23.71 -33.99
N LYS A 531 49.27 24.36 -33.31
CA LYS A 531 49.22 25.15 -32.05
C LYS A 531 49.99 26.49 -32.34
N PRO A 532 50.08 27.56 -31.49
CA PRO A 532 50.21 27.50 -30.01
C PRO A 532 49.73 28.70 -29.12
N ARG A 533 49.66 28.47 -27.79
CA ARG A 533 49.81 29.45 -26.65
C ARG A 533 48.67 30.51 -26.49
N PHE A 534 48.31 31.04 -25.30
CA PHE A 534 48.71 30.91 -23.86
C PHE A 534 47.66 31.68 -22.99
N HIS A 535 47.57 31.67 -21.63
CA HIS A 535 48.22 31.00 -20.49
C HIS A 535 47.29 31.04 -19.22
N THR A 536 47.08 29.92 -18.48
CA THR A 536 46.62 29.82 -17.04
C THR A 536 45.30 30.48 -16.55
N THR A 537 44.61 30.02 -15.48
CA THR A 537 44.86 28.95 -14.47
C THR A 537 43.52 28.42 -13.87
N VAL A 538 43.44 27.12 -13.55
CA VAL A 538 42.74 26.46 -12.40
C VAL A 538 41.26 26.85 -12.11
N SER A 539 40.28 25.93 -12.01
CA SER A 539 40.34 24.50 -11.65
C SER A 539 39.36 23.57 -12.40
N ALA A 540 39.89 22.43 -12.84
CA ALA A 540 39.31 21.09 -12.84
C ALA A 540 37.78 20.85 -13.00
N MET A 541 37.35 20.63 -14.25
CA MET A 541 36.47 19.50 -14.60
C MET A 541 37.32 18.40 -15.22
N LEU A 542 37.11 17.12 -14.84
CA LEU A 542 37.13 15.92 -15.71
C LEU A 542 37.27 14.63 -14.89
N SER A 543 36.26 13.76 -14.95
CA SER A 543 36.39 12.29 -15.08
C SER A 543 35.01 11.65 -15.24
N SER A 544 34.60 11.46 -16.50
CA SER A 544 33.53 10.53 -16.85
C SER A 544 34.16 9.20 -17.31
N ILE A 545 33.37 8.13 -17.35
CA ILE A 545 33.74 6.77 -17.81
C ILE A 545 34.54 5.93 -16.78
N LEU A 546 33.83 5.40 -15.79
CA LEU A 546 33.79 3.94 -15.53
C LEU A 546 32.51 3.59 -14.74
N ALA A 547 31.95 2.38 -14.96
CA ALA A 547 30.84 1.70 -14.26
C ALA A 547 29.71 2.57 -13.63
N VAL A 548 28.44 2.47 -14.02
CA VAL A 548 27.60 1.27 -14.24
C VAL A 548 27.51 0.35 -13.01
N ALA A 549 27.07 0.91 -11.89
CA ALA A 549 26.30 0.25 -10.82
C ALA A 549 25.79 1.33 -9.84
N LEU A 550 24.58 1.16 -9.28
CA LEU A 550 23.84 2.14 -8.45
C LEU A 550 23.52 3.45 -9.22
N THR A 551 22.34 4.07 -9.10
CA THR A 551 21.24 3.90 -8.13
C THR A 551 19.93 3.52 -8.82
N ALA A 552 19.30 2.43 -8.35
CA ALA A 552 17.92 2.09 -8.67
C ALA A 552 17.28 1.52 -7.40
N SER A 553 16.48 2.35 -6.72
CA SER A 553 15.51 2.01 -5.65
C SER A 553 15.01 3.30 -4.99
N LEU A 554 13.97 3.90 -5.57
CA LEU A 554 13.01 4.67 -4.79
C LEU A 554 11.78 3.77 -4.71
N GLY A 555 11.36 3.44 -3.49
CA GLY A 555 10.18 2.61 -3.26
C GLY A 555 8.91 3.39 -3.55
N THR A 556 7.83 2.66 -3.83
CA THR A 556 6.48 3.18 -4.05
C THR A 556 5.47 2.29 -3.33
N ALA A 557 4.70 2.82 -2.39
CA ALA A 557 3.49 2.19 -1.87
C ALA A 557 2.40 2.10 -2.96
N ASP A 558 2.54 1.09 -3.79
CA ASP A 558 1.56 0.01 -3.83
C ASP A 558 0.13 0.37 -3.36
N THR A 559 -0.81 0.47 -4.30
CA THR A 559 -2.17 -0.01 -3.99
C THR A 559 -2.10 -1.48 -3.67
N VAL A 560 -2.77 -1.89 -2.61
CA VAL A 560 -3.09 -3.30 -2.37
C VAL A 560 -3.94 -3.80 -3.56
N PRO A 561 -3.42 -4.68 -4.42
CA PRO A 561 -4.10 -5.10 -5.63
C PRO A 561 -5.20 -6.12 -5.31
N SER A 562 -6.04 -6.40 -6.31
CA SER A 562 -6.92 -7.56 -6.26
C SER A 562 -6.13 -8.85 -5.99
N PRO A 563 -6.72 -9.84 -5.31
CA PRO A 563 -6.07 -11.13 -5.05
C PRO A 563 -5.46 -11.75 -6.33
N PRO A 564 -4.22 -12.25 -6.28
CA PRO A 564 -3.57 -12.85 -7.44
C PRO A 564 -4.26 -14.16 -7.84
N GLN A 565 -4.18 -14.48 -9.13
CA GLN A 565 -4.70 -15.76 -9.64
C GLN A 565 -3.82 -16.93 -9.15
N PRO A 566 -4.40 -18.09 -8.79
CA PRO A 566 -3.65 -19.25 -8.33
C PRO A 566 -2.59 -19.72 -9.35
N GLU A 567 -1.35 -19.87 -8.91
CA GLU A 567 -0.25 -20.35 -9.74
C GLU A 567 -0.25 -21.88 -9.90
N VAL A 568 0.36 -22.38 -10.98
CA VAL A 568 0.54 -23.81 -11.23
C VAL A 568 1.93 -24.23 -10.73
N PHE A 569 2.00 -25.26 -9.89
CA PHE A 569 3.25 -25.78 -9.36
C PHE A 569 3.61 -27.14 -9.95
N HIS A 570 4.89 -27.31 -10.30
CA HIS A 570 5.50 -28.62 -10.54
C HIS A 570 6.37 -28.96 -9.32
N ILE A 571 5.99 -30.00 -8.57
CA ILE A 571 6.59 -30.33 -7.26
C ILE A 571 7.30 -31.68 -7.30
N ILE A 572 8.55 -31.72 -6.83
CA ILE A 572 9.38 -32.94 -6.74
C ILE A 572 10.02 -33.09 -5.35
N GLU A 573 10.34 -34.32 -4.94
CA GLU A 573 11.25 -34.56 -3.81
C GLU A 573 12.71 -34.37 -4.27
N LEU A 574 13.51 -33.62 -3.50
CA LEU A 574 14.94 -33.45 -3.77
C LEU A 574 15.75 -34.64 -3.24
N PRO A 575 16.83 -35.04 -3.95
CA PRO A 575 17.66 -36.17 -3.55
C PRO A 575 18.49 -35.85 -2.30
N LEU A 576 18.31 -36.67 -1.27
CA LEU A 576 19.14 -36.71 -0.06
C LEU A 576 20.07 -37.94 -0.08
N PRO A 577 21.13 -37.97 0.74
CA PRO A 577 21.98 -39.15 0.92
C PRO A 577 21.20 -40.46 1.17
N PRO A 578 21.79 -41.64 0.86
CA PRO A 578 21.15 -42.93 1.10
C PRO A 578 21.01 -43.21 2.61
N VAL A 579 20.00 -44.01 2.98
CA VAL A 579 19.71 -44.35 4.37
C VAL A 579 20.60 -45.51 4.85
N ALA A 580 21.18 -45.38 6.04
CA ALA A 580 21.93 -46.45 6.70
C ALA A 580 20.98 -47.54 7.27
N PRO A 581 21.32 -48.84 7.24
CA PRO A 581 20.46 -49.91 7.79
C PRO A 581 20.27 -49.83 9.30
N SER A 582 21.26 -49.26 10.00
CA SER A 582 21.29 -48.98 11.43
C SER A 582 22.34 -47.90 11.69
N SER A 583 22.40 -47.38 12.92
CA SER A 583 23.46 -46.45 13.35
C SER A 583 24.78 -47.15 13.74
N ASP A 584 24.90 -48.46 13.52
CA ASP A 584 26.10 -49.23 13.91
C ASP A 584 27.29 -48.90 13.02
N GLU A 585 28.50 -48.91 13.59
CA GLU A 585 29.75 -48.60 12.88
C GLU A 585 29.89 -49.40 11.58
N GLY A 586 30.13 -48.70 10.48
CA GLY A 586 30.34 -49.28 9.14
C GLY A 586 29.08 -49.84 8.47
N SER A 587 27.87 -49.62 9.01
CA SER A 587 26.62 -50.01 8.34
C SER A 587 26.43 -49.30 6.99
N CYS A 588 27.00 -48.10 6.82
CA CYS A 588 27.11 -47.36 5.56
C CYS A 588 28.18 -48.00 4.65
N THR A 589 27.88 -49.18 4.12
CA THR A 589 28.79 -49.92 3.24
C THR A 589 28.86 -49.31 1.84
N THR A 590 29.93 -49.61 1.10
CA THR A 590 30.08 -49.25 -0.32
C THR A 590 29.09 -49.96 -1.26
N LEU A 591 28.26 -50.88 -0.76
CA LEU A 591 27.12 -51.42 -1.48
C LEU A 591 25.90 -50.47 -1.42
N ILE A 592 25.81 -49.66 -0.37
CA ILE A 592 24.70 -48.71 -0.11
C ILE A 592 25.07 -47.32 -0.64
N ASN A 593 26.30 -46.85 -0.34
CA ASN A 593 26.89 -45.67 -0.98
C ASN A 593 28.21 -46.05 -1.69
N PRO A 594 28.18 -46.38 -2.99
CA PRO A 594 29.37 -46.71 -3.78
C PRO A 594 30.42 -45.59 -3.90
N ARG A 595 30.09 -44.35 -3.53
CA ARG A 595 31.02 -43.19 -3.53
C ARG A 595 31.64 -42.91 -2.17
N GLY A 596 31.13 -43.51 -1.08
CA GLY A 596 31.63 -43.32 0.28
C GLY A 596 31.31 -41.95 0.89
N THR A 597 30.31 -41.23 0.35
CA THR A 597 29.90 -39.86 0.74
C THR A 597 28.86 -39.82 1.86
N GLY A 598 28.97 -40.77 2.81
CA GLY A 598 28.10 -40.93 3.97
C GLY A 598 26.72 -41.56 3.70
N CYS A 599 26.03 -41.94 4.78
CA CYS A 599 24.64 -42.40 4.78
C CYS A 599 23.90 -41.74 5.96
N ILE A 600 22.63 -41.38 5.80
CA ILE A 600 21.84 -40.66 6.81
C ILE A 600 20.90 -41.58 7.59
N ALA A 601 20.46 -41.13 8.76
CA ALA A 601 19.48 -41.84 9.58
C ALA A 601 18.09 -41.91 8.88
N LYS A 602 17.31 -42.96 9.18
CA LYS A 602 15.91 -43.08 8.72
C LYS A 602 14.99 -42.07 9.42
N ALA A 603 15.12 -41.96 10.74
CA ALA A 603 14.33 -41.05 11.56
C ALA A 603 14.74 -39.59 11.34
N VAL A 604 13.82 -38.67 11.60
CA VAL A 604 14.02 -37.22 11.36
C VAL A 604 15.26 -36.69 12.08
N GLY A 605 15.42 -37.00 13.38
CA GLY A 605 16.48 -36.44 14.21
C GLY A 605 16.51 -34.91 14.11
N ASP A 606 17.71 -34.37 14.01
CA ASP A 606 17.99 -32.93 13.92
C ASP A 606 18.00 -32.41 12.46
N PHE A 607 17.40 -33.16 11.52
CA PHE A 607 17.29 -32.75 10.12
C PHE A 607 16.54 -31.41 9.98
N GLN A 608 17.11 -30.49 9.20
CA GLN A 608 16.45 -29.25 8.78
C GLN A 608 16.87 -28.89 7.34
N ALA A 609 16.02 -28.16 6.62
CA ALA A 609 16.36 -27.54 5.34
C ALA A 609 16.27 -26.01 5.46
N GLY A 610 16.88 -25.30 4.51
CA GLY A 610 16.81 -23.84 4.43
C GLY A 610 17.01 -23.31 3.01
N ASP A 611 17.71 -22.19 2.89
CA ASP A 611 17.77 -21.38 1.66
C ASP A 611 18.49 -22.03 0.46
N PHE A 612 18.29 -21.42 -0.71
CA PHE A 612 19.07 -21.69 -1.90
C PHE A 612 20.44 -20.98 -1.87
N THR A 613 21.43 -21.56 -2.56
CA THR A 613 22.59 -20.79 -3.02
C THR A 613 22.18 -19.69 -4.01
N PRO A 614 22.92 -18.58 -4.13
CA PRO A 614 22.54 -17.47 -5.02
C PRO A 614 22.34 -17.82 -6.50
N ASP A 615 22.88 -18.95 -6.98
CA ASP A 615 22.67 -19.46 -8.34
C ASP A 615 21.29 -20.12 -8.56
N GLY A 616 20.50 -20.33 -7.51
CA GLY A 616 19.18 -20.96 -7.55
C GLY A 616 19.17 -22.45 -7.89
N LYS A 617 20.32 -23.15 -7.79
CA LYS A 617 20.47 -24.57 -8.20
C LYS A 617 20.81 -25.53 -7.07
N ASN A 618 21.19 -25.02 -5.90
CA ASN A 618 21.50 -25.84 -4.74
C ASN A 618 20.72 -25.31 -3.53
N VAL A 619 20.33 -26.19 -2.61
CA VAL A 619 19.61 -25.89 -1.36
C VAL A 619 20.47 -26.36 -0.18
N ILE A 620 20.52 -25.58 0.91
CA ILE A 620 21.25 -25.96 2.11
C ILE A 620 20.40 -26.84 3.04
N VAL A 621 21.02 -27.86 3.66
CA VAL A 621 20.37 -28.77 4.63
C VAL A 621 21.32 -29.13 5.77
N ASN A 622 20.77 -29.28 6.98
CA ASN A 622 21.40 -29.99 8.10
C ASN A 622 20.96 -31.45 8.09
N VAL A 623 21.88 -32.41 8.24
CA VAL A 623 21.56 -33.83 8.33
C VAL A 623 22.39 -34.53 9.41
N VAL A 624 21.84 -35.60 9.96
CA VAL A 624 22.62 -36.55 10.78
C VAL A 624 23.06 -37.72 9.89
N PHE A 625 24.34 -37.73 9.52
CA PHE A 625 25.01 -38.90 8.98
C PHE A 625 25.24 -39.94 10.09
N THR A 626 25.22 -41.22 9.73
CA THR A 626 25.38 -42.32 10.69
C THR A 626 25.90 -43.59 10.03
N GLY A 627 26.42 -44.50 10.83
CA GLY A 627 26.94 -45.79 10.37
C GLY A 627 28.24 -45.69 9.56
N ALA A 628 29.00 -44.61 9.75
CA ALA A 628 30.32 -44.47 9.16
C ALA A 628 31.30 -45.53 9.71
N PRO A 629 32.31 -45.95 8.93
CA PRO A 629 33.41 -46.77 9.44
C PRO A 629 34.42 -45.93 10.22
N THR A 630 35.05 -46.46 11.28
CA THR A 630 36.06 -45.72 12.07
C THR A 630 37.29 -45.29 11.23
N ALA A 631 37.89 -44.17 11.64
CA ALA A 631 39.19 -43.71 11.15
C ALA A 631 40.28 -44.81 11.22
N PRO A 632 41.20 -44.93 10.25
CA PRO A 632 41.53 -43.94 9.21
C PRO A 632 40.80 -44.19 7.88
N ASN A 633 39.63 -44.83 7.86
CA ASN A 633 38.83 -44.94 6.65
C ASN A 633 38.41 -43.53 6.16
N PRO A 634 38.62 -43.13 4.89
CA PRO A 634 38.24 -41.80 4.40
C PRO A 634 36.75 -41.45 4.57
N ALA A 635 35.86 -42.45 4.67
CA ALA A 635 34.44 -42.23 4.93
C ALA A 635 34.12 -41.88 6.39
N SER A 636 35.08 -41.97 7.33
CA SER A 636 34.89 -41.60 8.75
C SER A 636 34.72 -40.10 9.01
N ILE A 637 34.69 -39.28 7.95
CA ILE A 637 34.46 -37.83 8.01
C ILE A 637 32.99 -37.44 7.84
N TYR A 638 32.11 -38.44 7.64
CA TYR A 638 30.66 -38.32 7.49
C TYR A 638 29.96 -39.04 8.65
N ASP A 639 30.20 -38.62 9.89
CA ASP A 639 29.58 -39.23 11.07
C ASP A 639 29.07 -38.15 12.02
N GLY A 640 27.81 -38.30 12.45
CA GLY A 640 27.10 -37.26 13.18
C GLY A 640 26.58 -36.15 12.27
N GLU A 641 26.47 -34.95 12.83
CA GLU A 641 25.68 -33.85 12.29
C GLU A 641 26.48 -32.93 11.38
N HIS A 642 25.97 -32.70 10.17
CA HIS A 642 26.68 -31.98 9.11
C HIS A 642 25.75 -31.14 8.23
N VAL A 643 26.30 -30.03 7.71
CA VAL A 643 25.63 -29.16 6.74
C VAL A 643 26.11 -29.44 5.31
N LEU A 644 25.16 -29.49 4.38
CA LEU A 644 25.36 -29.85 2.97
C LEU A 644 24.61 -28.91 2.03
N LEU A 645 25.05 -28.90 0.78
CA LEU A 645 24.25 -28.47 -0.36
C LEU A 645 23.68 -29.69 -1.10
N ILE A 646 22.39 -29.65 -1.45
CA ILE A 646 21.72 -30.62 -2.34
C ILE A 646 21.28 -29.96 -3.64
N LYS A 647 21.23 -30.74 -4.72
CA LYS A 647 20.95 -30.26 -6.09
C LYS A 647 19.46 -30.12 -6.37
N ALA A 648 19.05 -28.90 -6.75
CA ALA A 648 17.69 -28.53 -7.15
C ALA A 648 17.52 -28.42 -8.69
N ASP A 649 18.60 -28.53 -9.48
CA ASP A 649 18.58 -28.50 -10.95
C ASP A 649 18.65 -29.89 -11.62
N GLY A 650 18.69 -30.97 -10.82
CA GLY A 650 18.82 -32.35 -11.31
C GLY A 650 20.22 -32.74 -11.82
N THR A 651 21.23 -31.89 -11.63
CA THR A 651 22.63 -32.22 -11.90
C THR A 651 23.31 -32.85 -10.67
N ASN A 652 24.58 -33.26 -10.81
CA ASN A 652 25.40 -33.78 -9.72
C ASN A 652 26.63 -32.88 -9.53
N PHE A 653 27.20 -32.87 -8.32
CA PHE A 653 28.51 -32.30 -8.04
C PHE A 653 29.65 -33.18 -8.61
N THR A 654 30.91 -32.75 -8.45
CA THR A 654 32.09 -33.43 -9.01
C THR A 654 32.48 -34.73 -8.30
N ASN A 655 32.02 -34.95 -7.07
CA ASN A 655 31.98 -36.28 -6.43
C ASN A 655 31.04 -37.26 -7.18
N GLY A 656 30.16 -36.73 -8.04
CA GLY A 656 29.14 -37.43 -8.80
C GLY A 656 27.88 -37.77 -8.00
N ASP A 657 27.69 -37.19 -6.82
CA ASP A 657 26.42 -37.21 -6.08
C ASP A 657 25.63 -35.92 -6.31
N PRO A 658 24.31 -35.93 -6.13
CA PRO A 658 23.50 -34.72 -6.10
C PRO A 658 23.62 -33.94 -4.76
N TRP A 659 24.55 -34.32 -3.86
CA TRP A 659 24.89 -33.56 -2.66
C TRP A 659 26.40 -33.33 -2.51
N LYS A 660 26.77 -32.21 -1.88
CA LYS A 660 28.13 -31.86 -1.44
C LYS A 660 28.08 -31.51 0.04
N CYS A 661 28.89 -32.16 0.87
CA CYS A 661 29.02 -31.75 2.27
C CYS A 661 29.98 -30.57 2.43
N LEU A 662 29.63 -29.62 3.29
CA LEU A 662 30.41 -28.41 3.55
C LEU A 662 31.27 -28.54 4.83
N SER A 663 30.72 -29.15 5.90
CA SER A 663 31.44 -29.33 7.18
C SER A 663 32.16 -30.68 7.33
N CYS A 664 31.91 -31.65 6.46
CA CYS A 664 32.54 -32.98 6.53
C CYS A 664 34.05 -32.89 6.27
N GLY A 665 34.85 -33.40 7.22
CA GLY A 665 36.31 -33.41 7.12
C GLY A 665 36.98 -32.05 7.28
N VAL A 666 36.26 -31.02 7.75
CA VAL A 666 36.88 -29.72 8.11
C VAL A 666 37.86 -29.97 9.27
N PRO A 667 39.12 -29.50 9.18
CA PRO A 667 40.09 -29.69 10.25
C PRO A 667 39.61 -29.07 11.56
N ALA A 668 39.81 -29.74 12.70
CA ALA A 668 39.42 -29.22 14.02
C ALA A 668 40.08 -27.87 14.37
N VAL A 669 41.20 -27.52 13.73
CA VAL A 669 41.87 -26.21 13.86
C VAL A 669 41.17 -25.08 13.08
N ASN A 670 40.26 -25.41 12.16
CA ASN A 670 39.42 -24.48 11.41
C ASN A 670 38.01 -24.34 12.03
N ALA A 671 37.64 -25.21 12.98
CA ALA A 671 36.33 -25.26 13.64
C ALA A 671 36.49 -25.26 15.18
N ILE A 672 37.36 -24.37 15.68
CA ILE A 672 37.66 -24.26 17.11
C ILE A 672 36.46 -23.69 17.85
N SER A 673 36.05 -24.35 18.94
CA SER A 673 34.91 -23.95 19.76
C SER A 673 33.58 -23.84 19.01
N LEU A 674 33.37 -24.69 17.99
CA LEU A 674 32.09 -24.95 17.36
C LEU A 674 30.97 -25.10 18.42
N ASP A 675 29.92 -24.29 18.30
CA ASP A 675 28.76 -24.40 19.17
C ASP A 675 27.90 -25.62 18.79
N PRO A 676 27.37 -26.39 19.77
CA PRO A 676 26.58 -27.58 19.46
C PRO A 676 25.27 -27.29 18.71
N GLN A 677 24.70 -26.08 18.81
CA GLN A 677 23.42 -25.72 18.19
C GLN A 677 23.58 -25.29 16.73
N LYS A 678 22.85 -25.97 15.83
CA LYS A 678 23.05 -25.98 14.36
C LYS A 678 21.73 -25.99 13.56
N ASP A 679 20.67 -25.51 14.20
CA ASP A 679 19.37 -25.25 13.60
C ASP A 679 19.44 -24.17 12.50
N TYR A 680 18.35 -23.95 11.77
CA TYR A 680 18.16 -22.81 10.87
C TYR A 680 19.34 -22.54 9.91
N PRO A 681 19.68 -23.48 9.01
CA PRO A 681 20.78 -23.30 8.05
C PRO A 681 20.38 -22.31 6.95
N HIS A 682 21.05 -21.16 6.86
CA HIS A 682 20.75 -20.10 5.87
C HIS A 682 22.00 -19.73 5.06
N VAL A 683 21.86 -19.46 3.76
CA VAL A 683 22.99 -19.09 2.89
C VAL A 683 23.12 -17.57 2.80
N PHE A 684 24.32 -17.03 2.98
CA PHE A 684 24.59 -15.60 2.77
C PHE A 684 24.42 -15.24 1.28
N ARG A 685 23.93 -14.04 0.95
CA ARG A 685 23.77 -13.61 -0.46
C ARG A 685 25.10 -13.51 -1.21
N SER A 686 26.23 -13.40 -0.50
CA SER A 686 27.59 -13.55 -1.02
C SER A 686 27.89 -14.94 -1.61
N GLY A 687 27.18 -15.98 -1.16
CA GLY A 687 27.33 -17.36 -1.62
C GLY A 687 28.59 -18.09 -1.15
N ASP A 688 29.47 -17.46 -0.36
CA ASP A 688 30.68 -18.08 0.19
C ASP A 688 30.58 -18.47 1.68
N LYS A 689 29.46 -18.14 2.33
CA LYS A 689 29.20 -18.42 3.76
C LYS A 689 27.78 -18.94 4.01
N ALA A 690 27.60 -19.64 5.12
CA ALA A 690 26.30 -20.08 5.60
C ALA A 690 26.21 -19.95 7.13
N LEU A 691 25.03 -19.57 7.62
CA LEU A 691 24.62 -19.75 9.01
C LEU A 691 24.32 -21.24 9.24
N TRP A 692 24.70 -21.76 10.40
CA TRP A 692 24.45 -23.13 10.85
C TRP A 692 24.25 -23.09 12.37
N GLY A 693 23.04 -22.73 12.78
CA GLY A 693 22.64 -22.40 14.15
C GLY A 693 23.47 -21.26 14.71
N HIS A 694 24.16 -21.52 15.82
CA HIS A 694 25.06 -20.56 16.47
C HIS A 694 26.46 -20.51 15.84
N ASN A 695 26.59 -20.91 14.57
CA ASN A 695 27.86 -20.95 13.85
C ASN A 695 27.75 -20.31 12.46
N ILE A 696 28.84 -19.73 11.98
CA ILE A 696 29.00 -19.30 10.57
C ILE A 696 30.08 -20.17 9.93
N LEU A 697 29.69 -20.94 8.92
CA LEU A 697 30.58 -21.64 8.01
C LEU A 697 31.05 -20.66 6.93
N ASP A 698 32.35 -20.50 6.78
CA ASP A 698 32.99 -19.57 5.85
C ASP A 698 33.97 -20.32 4.94
N CYS A 699 33.80 -20.24 3.61
CA CYS A 699 34.69 -20.91 2.67
C CYS A 699 35.78 -20.00 2.04
N GLY A 700 36.07 -18.87 2.69
CA GLY A 700 37.20 -18.00 2.37
C GLY A 700 37.07 -17.29 1.03
N GLY A 701 35.86 -16.82 0.69
CA GLY A 701 35.56 -16.18 -0.60
C GLY A 701 35.41 -17.13 -1.79
N ALA A 702 35.40 -18.45 -1.56
CA ALA A 702 35.02 -19.43 -2.57
C ALA A 702 33.52 -19.76 -2.46
N PRO A 703 32.73 -19.70 -3.55
CA PRO A 703 31.33 -20.09 -3.53
C PRO A 703 31.13 -21.53 -3.00
N LEU A 704 30.15 -21.73 -2.12
CA LEU A 704 29.94 -22.97 -1.36
C LEU A 704 29.74 -24.19 -2.27
N GLU A 705 29.11 -24.02 -3.43
CA GLU A 705 28.85 -25.09 -4.41
C GLU A 705 30.10 -25.47 -5.23
N SER A 706 31.12 -24.62 -5.27
CA SER A 706 32.31 -24.79 -6.12
C SER A 706 33.31 -25.82 -5.57
N ASP A 707 34.11 -26.43 -6.45
CA ASP A 707 35.26 -27.28 -6.07
C ASP A 707 36.36 -26.51 -5.32
N ALA A 708 36.37 -25.17 -5.42
CA ALA A 708 37.36 -24.33 -4.75
C ALA A 708 37.08 -24.19 -3.24
N CYS A 709 35.82 -24.38 -2.82
CA CYS A 709 35.40 -24.50 -1.44
C CYS A 709 35.65 -25.94 -0.95
N THR A 710 36.80 -26.15 -0.29
CA THR A 710 37.28 -27.45 0.21
C THR A 710 37.46 -27.44 1.72
N PRO A 711 37.38 -28.58 2.43
CA PRO A 711 37.41 -28.59 3.90
C PRO A 711 38.62 -27.93 4.56
N ASN A 712 39.79 -27.94 3.90
CA ASN A 712 41.01 -27.25 4.38
C ASN A 712 40.97 -25.72 4.25
N LYS A 713 40.01 -25.18 3.48
CA LYS A 713 39.74 -23.74 3.31
C LYS A 713 38.44 -23.31 4.00
N THR A 714 37.54 -24.25 4.30
CA THR A 714 36.37 -24.00 5.13
C THR A 714 36.82 -23.73 6.56
N TYR A 715 36.25 -22.69 7.16
CA TYR A 715 36.30 -22.39 8.58
C TYR A 715 34.88 -22.41 9.14
N ILE A 716 34.74 -22.70 10.43
CA ILE A 716 33.45 -22.64 11.12
C ILE A 716 33.66 -21.90 12.42
N TYR A 717 33.02 -20.74 12.53
CA TYR A 717 33.21 -19.78 13.62
C TYR A 717 31.93 -19.69 14.46
N PRO A 718 31.98 -19.83 15.80
CA PRO A 718 30.81 -19.64 16.64
C PRO A 718 30.36 -18.16 16.64
N ILE A 719 29.09 -17.93 16.95
CA ILE A 719 28.50 -16.60 17.18
C ILE A 719 28.39 -16.36 18.69
N HIS A 720 28.80 -15.19 19.16
CA HIS A 720 28.76 -14.81 20.58
C HIS A 720 28.00 -13.51 20.79
N TRP A 721 26.88 -13.56 21.52
CA TRP A 721 26.12 -12.37 21.92
C TRP A 721 26.51 -11.95 23.34
N ASN A 722 27.34 -10.91 23.46
CA ASN A 722 27.74 -10.43 24.78
C ASN A 722 26.57 -9.74 25.52
N THR A 723 26.23 -10.24 26.71
CA THR A 723 25.21 -9.68 27.60
C THR A 723 25.78 -9.14 28.92
N ALA A 724 27.08 -9.31 29.19
CA ALA A 724 27.73 -8.91 30.44
C ALA A 724 28.46 -7.56 30.33
N ALA A 725 28.32 -6.70 31.34
CA ALA A 725 28.90 -5.35 31.35
C ALA A 725 30.44 -5.32 31.25
N ASP A 726 31.11 -6.38 31.69
CA ASP A 726 32.56 -6.56 31.61
C ASP A 726 33.01 -7.47 30.45
N GLY A 727 32.05 -7.95 29.65
CA GLY A 727 32.29 -8.92 28.57
C GLY A 727 32.61 -10.34 29.03
N SER A 728 32.35 -10.70 30.29
CA SER A 728 32.66 -12.03 30.82
C SER A 728 31.56 -13.08 30.55
N GLY A 729 31.93 -14.37 30.68
CA GLY A 729 31.01 -15.49 30.56
C GLY A 729 30.60 -15.84 29.12
N LYS A 730 29.54 -16.65 28.99
CA LYS A 730 29.11 -17.26 27.72
C LYS A 730 28.29 -16.36 26.81
N GLY A 731 27.88 -15.19 27.29
CA GLY A 731 26.92 -14.34 26.59
C GLY A 731 25.46 -14.78 26.79
N GLY A 732 24.56 -14.25 25.97
CA GLY A 732 23.16 -14.64 25.91
C GLY A 732 22.94 -15.90 25.07
N SER A 733 21.72 -16.44 25.14
CA SER A 733 21.29 -17.60 24.34
C SER A 733 20.37 -17.12 23.22
N PRO A 734 20.88 -16.79 22.03
CA PRO A 734 20.02 -16.56 20.89
C PRO A 734 19.25 -17.84 20.53
N ARG A 735 18.27 -17.68 19.63
CA ARG A 735 17.52 -18.75 18.97
C ARG A 735 16.84 -18.20 17.73
N GLU A 736 16.48 -19.10 16.84
CA GLU A 736 15.71 -18.77 15.62
C GLU A 736 16.39 -17.64 14.84
N MET A 737 17.71 -17.77 14.72
CA MET A 737 18.55 -16.77 14.10
C MET A 737 18.16 -16.63 12.62
N ARG A 738 17.99 -15.40 12.16
CA ARG A 738 17.64 -15.08 10.77
C ARG A 738 18.64 -14.07 10.23
N LEU A 739 19.32 -14.42 9.14
CA LEU A 739 20.17 -13.47 8.42
C LEU A 739 19.32 -12.37 7.82
N HIS A 740 19.79 -11.13 7.93
CA HIS A 740 19.21 -10.01 7.20
C HIS A 740 19.74 -10.02 5.74
N PRO A 741 18.94 -9.62 4.73
CA PRO A 741 19.31 -9.59 3.30
C PRO A 741 20.61 -8.86 2.89
N ASP A 742 21.36 -8.29 3.84
CA ASP A 742 22.51 -7.43 3.59
C ASP A 742 23.86 -8.03 3.96
N ASP A 743 23.86 -9.30 4.41
CA ASP A 743 25.00 -10.12 4.84
C ASP A 743 25.82 -9.57 6.03
N VAL A 744 25.30 -8.54 6.73
CA VAL A 744 25.99 -7.84 7.82
C VAL A 744 25.19 -7.84 9.13
N HIS A 745 23.86 -7.91 9.04
CA HIS A 745 22.98 -7.92 10.21
C HIS A 745 22.23 -9.25 10.37
N MET A 746 21.71 -9.47 11.57
CA MET A 746 20.80 -10.60 11.83
C MET A 746 19.80 -10.27 12.95
N GLY A 747 18.68 -10.99 12.94
CA GLY A 747 17.67 -10.99 14.00
C GLY A 747 17.64 -12.32 14.74
N TRP A 748 17.22 -12.31 16.01
CA TRP A 748 17.01 -13.50 16.82
C TRP A 748 15.98 -13.24 17.93
N SER A 749 15.43 -14.29 18.52
CA SER A 749 14.67 -14.20 19.77
C SER A 749 15.48 -14.74 20.96
N SER A 750 15.02 -14.51 22.19
CA SER A 750 15.55 -15.13 23.42
C SER A 750 14.46 -15.22 24.48
N PHE A 751 14.36 -16.37 25.17
CA PHE A 751 13.53 -16.48 26.38
C PHE A 751 14.03 -15.53 27.49
N THR A 752 13.11 -15.13 28.37
CA THR A 752 13.42 -14.43 29.63
C THR A 752 13.56 -15.41 30.79
N SER A 753 14.12 -14.97 31.92
CA SER A 753 14.17 -15.75 33.16
C SER A 753 12.85 -15.79 33.94
N THR A 754 11.82 -15.06 33.50
CA THR A 754 10.51 -14.92 34.15
C THR A 754 9.36 -15.53 33.37
N GLY A 755 9.63 -16.11 32.20
CA GLY A 755 8.61 -16.57 31.24
C GLY A 755 8.34 -15.55 30.14
N GLY A 756 8.05 -16.04 28.94
CA GLY A 756 8.00 -15.25 27.72
C GLY A 756 9.38 -15.05 27.09
N GLN A 757 9.45 -14.14 26.11
CA GLN A 757 10.63 -13.89 25.28
C GLN A 757 10.62 -12.48 24.71
N PHE A 758 11.79 -12.05 24.21
CA PHE A 758 11.95 -10.84 23.42
C PHE A 758 12.68 -11.15 22.11
N ALA A 759 12.49 -10.27 21.12
CA ALA A 759 13.24 -10.26 19.87
C ALA A 759 14.32 -9.16 19.85
N TYR A 760 15.39 -9.43 19.10
CA TYR A 760 16.59 -8.60 19.02
C TYR A 760 17.09 -8.51 17.58
N THR A 761 17.86 -7.46 17.29
CA THR A 761 18.70 -7.33 16.10
C THR A 761 20.09 -6.87 16.49
N GLY A 762 21.08 -7.15 15.64
CA GLY A 762 22.44 -6.70 15.84
C GLY A 762 23.32 -6.97 14.63
N ARG A 763 24.54 -6.44 14.68
CA ARG A 763 25.51 -6.51 13.59
C ARG A 763 26.51 -7.63 13.83
N LEU A 764 26.77 -8.43 12.79
CA LEU A 764 27.82 -9.45 12.80
C LEU A 764 29.19 -8.78 12.68
N ASN A 765 30.05 -9.02 13.67
CA ASN A 765 31.40 -8.46 13.69
C ASN A 765 32.45 -9.55 13.95
N PHE A 766 33.18 -9.95 12.91
CA PHE A 766 34.23 -10.96 13.04
C PHE A 766 35.36 -10.48 13.98
N ASN A 767 35.64 -11.28 15.00
CA ASN A 767 36.68 -11.06 15.98
C ASN A 767 37.68 -12.22 15.91
N ALA A 768 38.87 -11.94 15.35
CA ALA A 768 39.90 -12.95 15.16
C ALA A 768 40.57 -13.38 16.49
N GLU A 769 40.69 -12.46 17.46
CA GLU A 769 41.44 -12.65 18.71
C GLU A 769 40.67 -12.03 19.91
N PRO A 770 39.52 -12.59 20.31
CA PRO A 770 38.75 -12.06 21.44
C PRO A 770 39.54 -12.17 22.75
N THR A 771 39.57 -11.08 23.51
CA THR A 771 40.24 -10.97 24.82
C THR A 771 39.30 -11.19 26.00
N VAL A 772 37.98 -11.22 25.76
CA VAL A 772 36.91 -11.43 26.75
C VAL A 772 35.79 -12.29 26.14
N GLY A 773 34.96 -12.89 27.00
CA GLY A 773 33.83 -13.75 26.63
C GLY A 773 34.25 -15.17 26.23
N GLU A 774 33.40 -16.15 26.52
CA GLU A 774 33.56 -17.54 26.08
C GLU A 774 32.83 -17.75 24.74
N PRO A 775 33.46 -18.36 23.71
CA PRO A 775 34.82 -18.91 23.71
C PRO A 775 35.90 -17.87 23.36
N LEU A 776 37.09 -17.99 23.96
CA LEU A 776 38.29 -17.21 23.59
C LEU A 776 38.99 -17.80 22.35
N ALA A 777 38.26 -17.85 21.23
CA ALA A 777 38.70 -18.31 19.92
C ALA A 777 38.09 -17.41 18.83
N SER A 778 38.65 -17.41 17.62
CA SER A 778 38.12 -16.61 16.51
C SER A 778 36.63 -16.87 16.28
N ARG A 779 35.80 -15.83 16.30
CA ARG A 779 34.34 -15.92 16.36
C ARG A 779 33.67 -14.71 15.72
N TYR A 780 32.35 -14.73 15.54
CA TYR A 780 31.58 -13.53 15.26
C TYR A 780 30.95 -13.01 16.55
N ASP A 781 31.33 -11.80 16.97
CA ASP A 781 30.62 -11.11 18.05
C ASP A 781 29.36 -10.44 17.47
N LEU A 782 28.23 -10.59 18.17
CA LEU A 782 27.04 -9.79 17.95
C LEU A 782 27.17 -8.48 18.71
N VAL A 783 27.32 -7.40 17.95
CA VAL A 783 27.51 -6.03 18.44
C VAL A 783 26.36 -5.13 18.00
N ASP A 784 26.34 -3.90 18.49
CA ASP A 784 25.36 -2.88 18.08
C ASP A 784 23.91 -3.40 18.25
N VAL A 785 23.66 -4.05 19.40
CA VAL A 785 22.43 -4.83 19.65
C VAL A 785 21.26 -3.92 20.03
N ASN A 786 20.13 -4.13 19.39
CA ASN A 786 18.86 -3.46 19.64
C ASN A 786 17.83 -4.49 20.13
N LEU A 787 17.21 -4.23 21.27
CA LEU A 787 16.00 -4.91 21.73
C LEU A 787 14.80 -4.34 20.96
N LEU A 788 14.04 -5.19 20.26
CA LEU A 788 12.94 -4.79 19.37
C LEU A 788 11.67 -4.41 20.13
N PHE A 789 11.80 -3.36 20.94
CA PHE A 789 10.79 -2.83 21.84
C PHE A 789 10.85 -1.30 21.84
N ASP A 790 9.70 -0.66 21.63
CA ASP A 790 9.52 0.80 21.68
C ASP A 790 8.87 1.20 23.02
N PRO A 791 9.62 1.79 23.98
CA PRO A 791 9.11 2.20 25.29
C PRO A 791 8.29 3.50 25.24
N THR A 792 8.13 4.11 24.06
CA THR A 792 7.43 5.40 23.88
C THR A 792 6.04 5.24 23.26
N ARG A 793 5.75 4.10 22.63
CA ARG A 793 4.43 3.77 22.08
C ARG A 793 3.48 3.20 23.13
N ALA A 794 2.19 3.22 22.80
CA ALA A 794 1.17 2.56 23.58
C ALA A 794 1.32 1.04 23.54
N ASN A 795 1.06 0.38 24.67
CA ASN A 795 0.82 -1.06 24.73
C ASN A 795 -0.37 -1.46 23.83
N PRO A 796 -0.47 -2.73 23.37
CA PRO A 796 -1.62 -3.21 22.59
C PRO A 796 -2.96 -2.99 23.28
N ILE A 797 -2.98 -3.00 24.62
CA ILE A 797 -4.14 -2.68 25.42
C ILE A 797 -3.72 -1.65 26.49
N THR A 798 -4.49 -0.57 26.60
CA THR A 798 -4.29 0.50 27.59
C THR A 798 -5.62 0.89 28.23
N THR A 799 -5.57 1.57 29.37
CA THR A 799 -6.77 2.04 30.09
C THR A 799 -6.84 3.58 30.14
N ASN A 800 -8.05 4.10 30.07
CA ASN A 800 -8.38 5.50 30.34
C ASN A 800 -9.46 5.53 31.43
N GLY A 801 -9.03 5.55 32.70
CA GLY A 801 -9.94 5.34 33.83
C GLY A 801 -10.53 3.92 33.79
N SER A 802 -11.85 3.82 33.58
CA SER A 802 -12.59 2.55 33.43
C SER A 802 -12.85 2.17 31.96
N GLU A 803 -12.19 2.81 31.00
CA GLU A 803 -12.34 2.52 29.57
C GLU A 803 -11.10 1.78 29.05
N LEU A 804 -11.28 0.73 28.25
CA LEU A 804 -10.20 0.00 27.58
C LEU A 804 -10.04 0.51 26.16
N ILE A 805 -8.79 0.57 25.69
CA ILE A 805 -8.41 1.01 24.34
C ILE A 805 -7.42 -0.01 23.77
N ILE A 806 -7.70 -0.52 22.58
CA ILE A 806 -6.85 -1.49 21.85
C ILE A 806 -6.10 -0.78 20.71
N HIS A 807 -4.80 -1.00 20.63
CA HIS A 807 -3.86 -0.35 19.71
C HIS A 807 -3.31 -1.36 18.70
N ASN A 808 -4.04 -1.62 17.61
CA ASN A 808 -3.67 -2.59 16.57
C ASN A 808 -2.35 -2.27 15.82
N ASN A 809 -1.74 -1.10 16.06
CA ASN A 809 -0.46 -0.64 15.51
C ASN A 809 0.68 -0.61 16.56
N ALA A 810 0.47 -1.19 17.74
CA ALA A 810 1.50 -1.32 18.77
C ALA A 810 2.61 -2.31 18.33
N ILE A 811 3.87 -1.86 18.39
CA ILE A 811 5.03 -2.70 18.06
C ILE A 811 5.19 -3.77 19.15
N THR A 812 4.95 -5.03 18.77
CA THR A 812 4.95 -6.18 19.68
C THR A 812 5.74 -7.35 19.11
N VAL A 813 7.05 -7.15 18.96
CA VAL A 813 7.95 -8.16 18.38
C VAL A 813 8.20 -9.30 19.39
N GLY A 814 7.23 -10.19 19.53
CA GLY A 814 7.28 -11.33 20.45
C GLY A 814 8.25 -12.41 19.95
N GLU A 815 7.98 -12.97 18.77
CA GLU A 815 8.86 -13.96 18.14
C GLU A 815 9.25 -13.48 16.74
N LEU A 816 10.56 -13.33 16.48
CA LEU A 816 11.05 -12.89 15.18
C LEU A 816 10.88 -14.00 14.14
N ARG A 817 10.44 -13.66 12.93
CA ARG A 817 10.19 -14.62 11.85
C ARG A 817 11.03 -14.40 10.59
N GLY A 818 11.82 -13.34 10.55
CA GLY A 818 12.72 -12.99 9.44
C GLY A 818 12.51 -11.55 9.01
N PHE A 819 12.85 -11.24 7.76
CA PHE A 819 12.75 -9.90 7.19
C PHE A 819 11.98 -9.93 5.86
N SER A 820 11.55 -8.76 5.38
CA SER A 820 11.06 -8.59 4.01
C SER A 820 12.13 -8.94 2.97
N GLY A 821 11.74 -9.11 1.70
CA GLY A 821 12.63 -9.58 0.62
C GLY A 821 13.86 -8.69 0.37
N ASN A 822 13.74 -7.40 0.69
CA ASN A 822 14.81 -6.41 0.65
C ASN A 822 15.42 -6.07 2.02
N GLY A 823 14.77 -6.40 3.15
CA GLY A 823 15.24 -6.10 4.50
C GLY A 823 14.65 -4.84 5.16
N GLU A 824 13.73 -4.12 4.50
CA GLU A 824 13.16 -2.89 5.04
C GLU A 824 12.15 -3.12 6.19
N GLU A 825 11.61 -4.33 6.34
CA GLU A 825 10.70 -4.70 7.42
C GLU A 825 11.19 -5.92 8.22
N ILE A 826 10.91 -5.92 9.52
CA ILE A 826 11.07 -7.09 10.40
C ILE A 826 9.71 -7.80 10.48
N THR A 827 9.70 -9.11 10.21
CA THR A 827 8.50 -9.95 10.33
C THR A 827 8.47 -10.66 11.69
N TYR A 828 7.29 -10.78 12.31
CA TYR A 828 7.17 -11.30 13.68
C TYR A 828 5.78 -11.83 14.02
N ILE A 829 5.70 -12.76 14.98
CA ILE A 829 4.45 -13.10 15.68
C ILE A 829 4.18 -12.01 16.72
N GLY A 830 3.02 -11.36 16.60
CA GLY A 830 2.64 -10.21 17.42
C GLY A 830 1.45 -10.47 18.34
N ASN A 831 0.97 -9.41 19.02
CA ASN A 831 -0.32 -9.47 19.73
C ASN A 831 -1.45 -9.54 18.68
N PRO A 832 -2.32 -10.57 18.69
CA PRO A 832 -3.30 -10.77 17.64
C PRO A 832 -4.39 -9.68 17.64
N VAL A 833 -5.02 -9.44 16.48
CA VAL A 833 -6.12 -8.48 16.36
C VAL A 833 -7.47 -9.09 16.75
N GLU A 834 -7.58 -10.42 16.73
CA GLU A 834 -8.77 -11.19 17.09
C GLU A 834 -8.40 -12.27 18.12
N SER A 835 -9.30 -12.55 19.06
CA SER A 835 -9.02 -13.44 20.19
C SER A 835 -8.68 -14.86 19.74
N THR A 836 -7.62 -15.42 20.30
CA THR A 836 -7.06 -16.74 20.02
C THR A 836 -6.58 -16.97 18.57
N ASN A 837 -6.39 -15.91 17.79
CA ASN A 837 -5.53 -15.97 16.59
C ASN A 837 -4.05 -16.01 16.98
N ILE A 838 -3.20 -16.43 16.04
CA ILE A 838 -1.75 -16.21 16.09
C ILE A 838 -1.36 -15.52 14.78
N ASP A 839 -1.43 -14.19 14.81
CA ASP A 839 -1.22 -13.33 13.67
C ASP A 839 0.28 -13.00 13.49
N VAL A 840 0.72 -12.98 12.23
CA VAL A 840 2.05 -12.51 11.83
C VAL A 840 1.93 -11.08 11.31
N PHE A 841 2.90 -10.26 11.65
CA PHE A 841 2.99 -8.84 11.31
C PHE A 841 4.34 -8.52 10.64
N ALA A 842 4.39 -7.38 9.97
CA ALA A 842 5.62 -6.71 9.58
C ALA A 842 5.71 -5.33 10.27
N VAL A 843 6.90 -4.94 10.70
CA VAL A 843 7.21 -3.59 11.17
C VAL A 843 8.35 -2.99 10.35
N HIS A 844 8.10 -1.83 9.73
CA HIS A 844 9.09 -1.12 8.93
C HIS A 844 10.23 -0.57 9.81
N VAL A 845 11.47 -0.89 9.46
CA VAL A 845 12.68 -0.62 10.25
C VAL A 845 12.83 0.87 10.56
N GLN A 846 12.64 1.77 9.59
CA GLN A 846 12.92 3.19 9.80
C GLN A 846 11.79 3.95 10.53
N THR A 847 10.52 3.60 10.28
CA THR A 847 9.35 4.38 10.76
C THR A 847 8.57 3.69 11.88
N GLY A 848 8.79 2.40 12.09
CA GLY A 848 7.97 1.58 12.98
C GLY A 848 6.50 1.50 12.54
N ALA A 849 6.21 1.66 11.24
CA ALA A 849 4.87 1.40 10.71
C ALA A 849 4.60 -0.12 10.80
N VAL A 850 3.45 -0.50 11.36
CA VAL A 850 3.06 -1.90 11.60
C VAL A 850 1.92 -2.30 10.67
N ARG A 851 2.00 -3.49 10.07
CA ARG A 851 0.93 -4.09 9.26
C ARG A 851 0.74 -5.58 9.57
N ARG A 852 -0.52 -6.02 9.63
CA ARG A 852 -0.91 -7.43 9.82
C ARG A 852 -0.72 -8.16 8.48
N LEU A 853 0.07 -9.23 8.45
CA LEU A 853 0.27 -10.08 7.27
C LEU A 853 -0.74 -11.22 7.21
N THR A 854 -1.09 -11.80 8.36
CA THR A 854 -2.06 -12.89 8.45
C THR A 854 -3.22 -12.58 9.38
N SER A 855 -4.42 -12.99 8.96
CA SER A 855 -5.69 -12.76 9.66
C SER A 855 -6.67 -13.94 9.60
N HIS A 856 -6.33 -15.05 8.93
CA HIS A 856 -7.09 -16.29 9.04
C HIS A 856 -7.00 -16.87 10.47
N PRO A 857 -8.06 -17.45 11.08
CA PRO A 857 -8.04 -17.96 12.45
C PRO A 857 -7.27 -19.29 12.67
N GLU A 858 -6.15 -19.49 11.98
CA GLU A 858 -5.27 -20.67 12.10
C GLU A 858 -3.85 -20.24 12.49
N TYR A 859 -2.93 -21.19 12.71
CA TYR A 859 -1.59 -20.93 13.25
C TYR A 859 -0.52 -20.87 12.15
N VAL A 860 0.24 -19.77 12.13
CA VAL A 860 1.25 -19.46 11.08
C VAL A 860 2.67 -19.46 11.67
N ASP A 861 3.52 -20.40 11.24
CA ASP A 861 4.86 -20.62 11.81
C ASP A 861 5.72 -21.59 10.97
N PRO A 862 6.86 -21.19 10.37
CA PRO A 862 7.35 -19.83 10.13
C PRO A 862 7.09 -19.39 8.67
N MET A 863 7.82 -18.40 8.17
CA MET A 863 7.65 -17.84 6.82
C MET A 863 8.99 -17.42 6.18
N ALA A 864 8.97 -17.17 4.87
CA ALA A 864 10.01 -16.38 4.19
C ALA A 864 9.42 -15.52 3.07
N PHE A 865 9.98 -14.32 2.86
CA PHE A 865 9.68 -13.46 1.70
C PHE A 865 10.49 -13.87 0.47
N SER A 866 9.95 -13.63 -0.73
CA SER A 866 10.67 -13.74 -1.99
C SER A 866 11.66 -12.59 -2.15
N ALA A 867 12.78 -12.83 -2.84
CA ALA A 867 13.86 -11.83 -2.94
C ALA A 867 13.46 -10.57 -3.74
N ASP A 868 12.46 -10.66 -4.62
CA ASP A 868 11.82 -9.54 -5.33
C ASP A 868 10.86 -8.72 -4.43
N ASN A 869 10.61 -9.17 -3.20
CA ASN A 869 9.67 -8.59 -2.23
C ASN A 869 8.19 -8.62 -2.67
N ASP A 870 7.83 -9.36 -3.72
CA ASP A 870 6.46 -9.52 -4.25
C ASP A 870 5.60 -10.50 -3.42
N TRP A 871 6.20 -11.50 -2.77
CA TRP A 871 5.53 -12.65 -2.16
C TRP A 871 6.11 -13.03 -0.80
N PHE A 872 5.36 -13.80 -0.03
CA PHE A 872 5.88 -14.64 1.03
C PHE A 872 5.25 -16.03 1.01
N VAL A 873 6.00 -17.02 1.48
CA VAL A 873 5.50 -18.38 1.73
C VAL A 873 5.46 -18.61 3.23
N ALA A 874 4.31 -19.06 3.73
CA ALA A 874 4.07 -19.34 5.14
C ALA A 874 3.78 -20.83 5.36
N MET A 875 4.23 -21.37 6.48
CA MET A 875 3.80 -22.67 6.99
C MET A 875 2.62 -22.48 7.93
N ASP A 876 1.48 -23.08 7.61
CA ASP A 876 0.21 -22.67 8.22
C ASP A 876 -0.73 -23.87 8.44
N THR A 877 -1.48 -23.90 9.54
CA THR A 877 -2.54 -24.89 9.79
C THR A 877 -3.85 -24.62 9.06
N ARG A 878 -3.92 -23.54 8.25
CA ARG A 878 -4.95 -23.26 7.23
C ARG A 878 -5.50 -24.51 6.53
N GLY A 879 -6.82 -24.57 6.44
CA GLY A 879 -7.55 -25.68 5.80
C GLY A 879 -7.56 -26.99 6.60
N THR A 880 -6.91 -27.06 7.77
CA THR A 880 -7.03 -28.22 8.69
C THR A 880 -8.15 -28.05 9.71
N ASN A 881 -8.69 -26.84 9.87
CA ASN A 881 -9.73 -26.45 10.81
C ASN A 881 -9.38 -26.76 12.29
N ARG A 882 -8.08 -26.79 12.62
CA ARG A 882 -7.57 -27.20 13.93
C ARG A 882 -7.75 -26.13 15.00
N GLN A 883 -7.77 -24.85 14.64
CA GLN A 883 -7.97 -23.74 15.58
C GLN A 883 -9.39 -23.16 15.57
N MET A 884 -10.16 -23.44 14.52
CA MET A 884 -11.53 -22.93 14.32
C MET A 884 -12.52 -23.17 15.49
N TRP A 885 -12.24 -24.12 16.39
CA TRP A 885 -13.07 -24.36 17.59
C TRP A 885 -12.94 -23.29 18.68
N MET A 886 -11.83 -22.54 18.73
CA MET A 886 -11.66 -21.40 19.65
C MET A 886 -11.67 -20.05 18.91
N SER A 887 -11.03 -19.98 17.74
CA SER A 887 -10.75 -18.74 17.00
C SER A 887 -11.77 -18.44 15.88
N GLY A 888 -12.67 -19.38 15.56
CA GLY A 888 -13.52 -19.29 14.36
C GLY A 888 -14.56 -18.16 14.34
N VAL A 889 -14.94 -17.62 15.51
CA VAL A 889 -15.87 -16.48 15.62
C VAL A 889 -15.07 -15.18 15.44
N ARG A 890 -15.32 -14.48 14.33
CA ARG A 890 -14.56 -13.29 13.92
C ARG A 890 -14.81 -12.08 14.82
N GLY A 891 -13.87 -11.14 14.86
CA GLY A 891 -14.06 -9.84 15.53
C GLY A 891 -14.22 -9.89 17.06
N ILE A 892 -13.96 -11.03 17.72
CA ILE A 892 -13.81 -11.08 19.18
C ILE A 892 -12.51 -10.33 19.53
N PRO A 893 -12.52 -9.27 20.36
CA PRO A 893 -11.31 -8.58 20.76
C PRO A 893 -10.41 -9.47 21.65
N PRO A 894 -9.08 -9.38 21.55
CA PRO A 894 -8.10 -10.27 22.21
C PRO A 894 -7.94 -10.04 23.73
N LEU A 895 -9.06 -9.93 24.44
CA LEU A 895 -9.10 -9.62 25.87
C LEU A 895 -8.76 -10.83 26.75
N ILE A 896 -9.30 -12.01 26.41
CA ILE A 896 -9.03 -13.24 27.17
C ILE A 896 -7.62 -13.78 26.89
N ASP A 897 -6.99 -13.39 25.79
CA ASP A 897 -5.64 -13.79 25.40
C ASP A 897 -4.59 -13.44 26.45
N LEU A 898 -4.83 -12.39 27.26
CA LEU A 898 -4.10 -12.04 28.48
C LEU A 898 -3.91 -13.22 29.45
N VAL A 899 -4.81 -14.20 29.43
CA VAL A 899 -4.75 -15.45 30.22
C VAL A 899 -4.81 -16.72 29.37
N ALA A 900 -5.28 -16.63 28.12
CA ALA A 900 -5.56 -17.77 27.24
C ALA A 900 -4.48 -18.08 26.17
N VAL A 901 -3.45 -17.23 25.99
CA VAL A 901 -2.45 -17.37 24.89
C VAL A 901 -1.80 -18.77 24.79
N THR A 902 -1.61 -19.45 25.92
CA THR A 902 -1.07 -20.83 25.96
C THR A 902 -1.97 -21.82 25.21
N VAL A 903 -3.28 -21.60 25.21
CA VAL A 903 -4.25 -22.48 24.54
C VAL A 903 -4.13 -22.37 23.03
N ALA A 904 -4.08 -21.14 22.48
CA ALA A 904 -3.86 -20.92 21.05
C ALA A 904 -2.49 -21.44 20.59
N ALA A 905 -1.44 -21.24 21.43
CA ALA A 905 -0.08 -21.64 21.11
C ALA A 905 0.13 -23.17 20.99
N SER A 906 -0.32 -23.96 21.97
CA SER A 906 0.04 -25.40 22.02
C SER A 906 -0.88 -26.30 21.22
N THR A 907 -2.15 -25.92 21.04
CA THR A 907 -3.18 -26.72 20.36
C THR A 907 -2.90 -26.97 18.89
N ARG A 908 -2.06 -26.16 18.25
CA ARG A 908 -1.59 -26.34 16.86
C ARG A 908 -0.97 -27.71 16.58
N ASN A 909 -0.40 -28.33 17.61
CA ASN A 909 0.36 -29.57 17.51
C ASN A 909 -0.40 -30.78 18.07
N ASN A 910 -0.01 -31.97 17.64
CA ASN A 910 -0.21 -33.25 18.34
C ASN A 910 1.20 -33.81 18.61
N GLY A 911 1.77 -33.50 19.79
CA GLY A 911 3.18 -33.77 20.09
C GLY A 911 4.09 -33.25 18.96
N PRO A 912 4.94 -34.09 18.34
CA PRO A 912 5.78 -33.68 17.22
C PRO A 912 5.04 -33.40 15.89
N ARG A 913 3.73 -33.66 15.74
CA ARG A 913 2.97 -33.39 14.50
C ARG A 913 2.49 -31.92 14.45
N ARG A 914 2.95 -31.17 13.43
CA ARG A 914 2.71 -29.72 13.24
C ARG A 914 1.55 -29.34 12.32
N PHE A 915 0.99 -30.28 11.55
CA PHE A 915 -0.10 -30.08 10.57
C PHE A 915 0.14 -29.08 9.41
N PHE A 916 1.12 -28.18 9.52
CA PHE A 916 1.39 -27.11 8.56
C PHE A 916 1.39 -27.53 7.09
N GLN A 917 0.86 -26.66 6.23
CA GLN A 917 0.97 -26.74 4.77
C GLN A 917 1.65 -25.46 4.24
N PRO A 918 2.40 -25.55 3.12
CA PRO A 918 3.01 -24.39 2.49
C PRO A 918 1.95 -23.55 1.75
N ILE A 919 1.71 -22.33 2.22
CA ILE A 919 0.78 -21.36 1.64
C ILE A 919 1.57 -20.21 1.01
N LEU A 920 1.36 -19.96 -0.28
CA LEU A 920 1.86 -18.76 -0.98
C LEU A 920 0.88 -17.60 -0.76
N ILE A 921 1.39 -16.45 -0.33
CA ILE A 921 0.66 -15.20 -0.13
C ILE A 921 1.47 -14.08 -0.81
N ASP A 922 0.84 -13.04 -1.34
CA ASP A 922 1.56 -11.90 -1.92
C ASP A 922 1.95 -10.89 -0.83
N ARG A 923 2.84 -9.94 -1.13
CA ARG A 923 3.48 -9.02 -0.16
C ARG A 923 2.51 -8.29 0.78
N TYR A 924 1.27 -8.11 0.35
CA TYR A 924 0.20 -7.42 1.05
C TYR A 924 -0.43 -8.22 2.20
N GLY A 925 -0.33 -9.55 2.15
CA GLY A 925 -0.99 -10.41 3.12
C GLY A 925 -2.48 -10.62 2.88
N ASP A 926 -3.14 -11.13 3.91
CA ASP A 926 -4.55 -11.51 3.91
C ASP A 926 -5.49 -10.31 3.77
N ARG A 927 -6.49 -10.41 2.87
CA ARG A 927 -7.45 -9.33 2.61
C ARG A 927 -8.76 -9.82 2.02
N GLY A 928 -9.88 -9.39 2.60
CA GLY A 928 -11.20 -9.92 2.23
C GLY A 928 -11.21 -11.45 2.34
N ASP A 929 -11.64 -12.12 1.29
CA ASP A 929 -11.67 -13.59 1.19
C ASP A 929 -10.33 -14.20 0.74
N TYR A 930 -9.30 -13.39 0.44
CA TYR A 930 -7.99 -13.90 0.05
C TYR A 930 -7.15 -14.24 1.28
N TYR A 931 -6.87 -15.53 1.37
CA TYR A 931 -6.11 -16.18 2.43
C TYR A 931 -4.95 -17.03 1.87
N GLY A 932 -4.40 -16.65 0.70
CA GLY A 932 -3.30 -17.35 0.04
C GLY A 932 -3.68 -18.64 -0.70
N GLN A 933 -2.67 -19.29 -1.29
CA GLN A 933 -2.80 -20.53 -2.04
C GLN A 933 -1.93 -21.65 -1.44
N ARG A 934 -2.54 -22.78 -1.07
CA ARG A 934 -1.79 -24.00 -0.69
C ARG A 934 -0.99 -24.54 -1.89
N ILE A 935 0.34 -24.37 -1.86
CA ILE A 935 1.28 -24.74 -2.93
C ILE A 935 1.13 -26.22 -3.31
N ASN A 936 1.03 -27.09 -2.30
CA ASN A 936 0.95 -28.53 -2.48
C ASN A 936 -0.49 -29.09 -2.58
N ALA A 937 -1.48 -28.31 -3.02
CA ALA A 937 -2.87 -28.77 -3.09
C ALA A 937 -3.17 -29.78 -4.23
N ALA A 938 -2.35 -29.80 -5.29
CA ALA A 938 -2.68 -30.53 -6.52
C ALA A 938 -2.56 -32.06 -6.39
N GLY A 939 -3.49 -32.77 -7.04
CA GLY A 939 -3.52 -34.24 -7.15
C GLY A 939 -4.60 -34.90 -6.30
N VAL A 940 -4.57 -36.24 -6.23
CA VAL A 940 -5.45 -37.04 -5.35
C VAL A 940 -4.66 -37.41 -4.10
N GLU A 941 -5.17 -37.03 -2.93
CA GLU A 941 -4.55 -37.39 -1.65
C GLU A 941 -4.39 -38.91 -1.54
N SER A 942 -3.14 -39.35 -1.40
CA SER A 942 -2.74 -40.75 -1.39
C SER A 942 -1.38 -40.88 -0.70
N GLY A 943 -1.09 -42.04 -0.11
CA GLY A 943 0.12 -42.25 0.68
C GLY A 943 1.39 -41.92 -0.10
N GLY A 944 2.14 -40.94 0.39
CA GLY A 944 3.37 -40.45 -0.25
C GLY A 944 3.21 -39.31 -1.26
N ALA A 945 1.99 -38.92 -1.63
CA ALA A 945 1.75 -37.83 -2.58
C ALA A 945 2.24 -36.46 -2.03
N ILE A 946 2.37 -35.46 -2.91
CA ILE A 946 2.77 -34.10 -2.54
C ILE A 946 1.79 -33.42 -1.57
N ASN A 947 0.51 -33.81 -1.64
CA ASN A 947 -0.60 -33.30 -0.85
C ASN A 947 -0.97 -34.18 0.36
N ASP A 948 -0.28 -35.31 0.57
CA ASP A 948 -0.57 -36.29 1.62
C ASP A 948 -0.61 -35.65 3.02
N PRO A 949 -1.76 -35.66 3.74
CA PRO A 949 -1.92 -34.99 5.03
C PRO A 949 -1.09 -35.63 6.17
N ASN A 950 -0.44 -36.77 5.91
CA ASN A 950 0.52 -37.37 6.84
C ASN A 950 1.92 -36.76 6.75
N TRP A 951 2.26 -36.07 5.65
CA TRP A 951 3.50 -35.32 5.48
C TRP A 951 3.26 -33.86 5.89
N ASN A 952 3.66 -33.54 7.11
CA ASN A 952 3.44 -32.24 7.73
C ASN A 952 4.58 -31.31 7.34
N GLY A 953 4.26 -30.08 6.95
CA GLY A 953 5.23 -29.00 6.79
C GLY A 953 6.04 -28.76 8.06
N ARG A 954 7.26 -28.27 7.87
CA ARG A 954 8.25 -28.00 8.92
C ARG A 954 8.87 -26.63 8.70
N ALA A 955 9.77 -26.24 9.60
CA ALA A 955 10.33 -24.91 9.65
C ALA A 955 11.04 -24.50 8.34
N ASP A 956 10.94 -23.20 8.06
CA ASP A 956 11.64 -22.41 7.04
C ASP A 956 11.50 -22.92 5.60
N PRO A 957 10.34 -22.66 4.97
CA PRO A 957 10.27 -22.59 3.51
C PRO A 957 11.12 -21.42 2.99
N ALA A 958 11.66 -21.53 1.77
CA ALA A 958 12.53 -20.51 1.19
C ALA A 958 12.33 -20.36 -0.33
N PHE A 959 12.57 -19.16 -0.86
CA PHE A 959 12.55 -18.87 -2.30
C PHE A 959 13.95 -18.97 -2.92
N SER A 960 14.03 -19.36 -4.19
CA SER A 960 15.25 -19.10 -4.98
C SER A 960 15.38 -17.60 -5.25
N LEU A 961 16.63 -17.13 -5.39
CA LEU A 961 16.94 -15.70 -5.58
C LEU A 961 16.27 -15.08 -6.83
N ASP A 962 15.89 -15.90 -7.80
CA ASP A 962 15.17 -15.55 -9.03
C ASP A 962 13.62 -15.61 -8.92
N GLY A 963 13.09 -15.86 -7.72
CA GLY A 963 11.65 -15.98 -7.42
C GLY A 963 10.92 -17.21 -8.02
N THR A 964 11.57 -18.04 -8.86
CA THR A 964 10.92 -19.11 -9.67
C THR A 964 10.67 -20.43 -8.94
N LYS A 965 11.37 -20.68 -7.83
CA LYS A 965 11.31 -21.94 -7.08
C LYS A 965 11.10 -21.64 -5.60
N ILE A 966 10.39 -22.54 -4.94
CA ILE A 966 10.21 -22.57 -3.49
C ILE A 966 10.72 -23.93 -3.00
N THR A 967 11.59 -23.94 -2.01
CA THR A 967 11.97 -25.15 -1.27
C THR A 967 11.25 -25.15 0.07
N TYR A 968 10.85 -26.33 0.54
CA TYR A 968 10.33 -26.55 1.88
C TYR A 968 10.55 -28.01 2.26
N TRP A 969 10.55 -28.34 3.54
CA TRP A 969 10.66 -29.73 3.97
C TRP A 969 9.45 -30.21 4.76
N GLN A 970 9.26 -31.52 4.77
CA GLN A 970 8.15 -32.18 5.44
C GLN A 970 8.66 -33.35 6.27
N ALA A 971 7.97 -33.64 7.37
CA ALA A 971 8.14 -34.89 8.11
C ALA A 971 6.84 -35.70 8.14
N LEU A 972 7.00 -37.01 8.04
CA LEU A 972 5.94 -37.98 8.21
C LEU A 972 5.43 -37.96 9.66
N VAL A 973 4.14 -38.19 9.87
CA VAL A 973 3.62 -38.47 11.21
C VAL A 973 4.12 -39.84 11.68
N VAL A 974 4.70 -39.87 12.89
CA VAL A 974 5.28 -41.08 13.51
C VAL A 974 4.75 -41.23 14.94
N SER A 975 4.93 -42.43 15.51
CA SER A 975 4.55 -42.70 16.91
C SER A 975 5.28 -41.77 17.88
N PRO A 976 4.59 -41.15 18.86
CA PRO A 976 3.23 -41.44 19.32
C PRO A 976 2.10 -40.59 18.68
N SER A 977 2.39 -39.66 17.77
CA SER A 977 1.37 -38.83 17.09
C SER A 977 0.44 -39.64 16.17
N CYS A 978 0.81 -40.89 15.89
CA CYS A 978 -0.02 -41.95 15.32
C CYS A 978 0.27 -43.27 16.06
N GLY A 979 -0.69 -44.18 16.06
CA GLY A 979 -0.57 -45.50 16.66
C GLY A 979 -0.43 -45.51 18.18
N GLY A 980 -0.27 -46.71 18.74
CA GLY A 980 -0.16 -46.91 20.19
C GLY A 980 -1.43 -46.50 20.93
N ALA A 981 -1.40 -45.35 21.59
CA ALA A 981 -2.55 -44.75 22.25
C ALA A 981 -3.40 -43.87 21.30
N ASN A 982 -2.80 -43.36 20.21
CA ASN A 982 -3.54 -42.62 19.19
C ASN A 982 -4.29 -43.61 18.27
N PRO A 983 -5.60 -43.44 18.01
CA PRO A 983 -6.39 -44.41 17.25
C PRO A 983 -6.09 -44.41 15.74
N LEU A 984 -5.39 -43.40 15.21
CA LEU A 984 -5.02 -43.34 13.80
C LEU A 984 -3.77 -44.21 13.55
N PRO A 985 -3.76 -45.15 12.59
CA PRO A 985 -2.58 -45.96 12.29
C PRO A 985 -1.46 -45.08 11.72
N CYS A 986 -0.20 -45.43 12.02
CA CYS A 986 0.93 -44.78 11.37
C CYS A 986 1.04 -45.19 9.89
N PRO A 987 1.36 -44.25 8.98
CA PRO A 987 1.66 -44.55 7.58
C PRO A 987 3.03 -45.26 7.45
N GLU A 988 3.19 -46.03 6.38
CA GLU A 988 4.52 -46.44 5.91
C GLU A 988 5.14 -45.33 5.06
N SER A 989 6.45 -45.08 5.21
CA SER A 989 7.12 -44.06 4.40
C SER A 989 7.38 -44.54 2.98
N THR A 990 7.03 -43.69 2.02
CA THR A 990 7.32 -43.84 0.59
C THR A 990 8.63 -43.18 0.14
N ALA A 991 9.28 -42.39 1.01
CA ALA A 991 10.53 -41.70 0.68
C ALA A 991 11.67 -42.73 0.48
N GLN A 992 12.70 -42.34 -0.29
CA GLN A 992 13.86 -43.20 -0.58
C GLN A 992 14.48 -43.75 0.72
N GLY A 993 14.61 -45.07 0.83
CA GLY A 993 15.13 -45.74 2.04
C GLY A 993 14.19 -45.71 3.25
N GLY A 994 12.94 -45.27 3.07
CA GLY A 994 11.93 -45.20 4.11
C GLY A 994 12.10 -44.03 5.09
N ARG A 995 12.83 -42.96 4.70
CA ARG A 995 13.04 -41.75 5.54
C ARG A 995 11.74 -41.21 6.11
N GLU A 996 11.78 -40.69 7.32
CA GLU A 996 10.65 -40.02 7.97
C GLU A 996 10.58 -38.51 7.65
N TYR A 997 11.45 -38.05 6.74
CA TYR A 997 11.61 -36.66 6.29
C TYR A 997 11.94 -36.59 4.79
N ARG A 998 11.53 -35.50 4.14
CA ARG A 998 11.80 -35.21 2.72
C ARG A 998 11.88 -33.71 2.47
N VAL A 999 12.71 -33.29 1.50
CA VAL A 999 12.75 -31.91 1.00
C VAL A 999 11.99 -31.85 -0.32
N MET A 1000 11.14 -30.85 -0.48
CA MET A 1000 10.27 -30.64 -1.62
C MET A 1000 10.69 -29.37 -2.36
N LEU A 1001 10.83 -29.47 -3.68
CA LEU A 1001 11.04 -28.32 -4.56
C LEU A 1001 9.76 -28.09 -5.37
N ALA A 1002 9.13 -26.93 -5.17
CA ALA A 1002 8.02 -26.46 -5.98
C ALA A 1002 8.52 -25.42 -7.00
N GLN A 1003 8.34 -25.72 -8.29
CA GLN A 1003 8.67 -24.83 -9.41
C GLN A 1003 7.41 -24.11 -9.87
N ARG A 1004 7.45 -22.78 -9.96
CA ARG A 1004 6.33 -21.92 -10.38
C ARG A 1004 6.20 -21.95 -11.91
N VAL A 1005 5.26 -22.73 -12.42
CA VAL A 1005 5.14 -23.03 -13.86
C VAL A 1005 4.64 -21.79 -14.61
N GLY A 1006 5.51 -21.22 -15.45
CA GLY A 1006 5.20 -20.03 -16.26
C GLY A 1006 5.55 -18.70 -15.58
N ARG A 1007 6.06 -18.70 -14.34
CA ARG A 1007 6.64 -17.50 -13.70
C ARG A 1007 7.99 -17.20 -14.37
N GLU A 1008 8.16 -15.98 -14.88
CA GLU A 1008 9.46 -15.52 -15.35
C GLU A 1008 10.40 -15.21 -14.17
N ALA A 1009 11.71 -15.30 -14.39
CA ALA A 1009 12.72 -15.04 -13.37
C ALA A 1009 12.76 -13.54 -13.01
N THR A 1010 12.48 -13.22 -11.76
CA THR A 1010 12.54 -11.85 -11.25
C THR A 1010 13.96 -11.50 -10.80
N SER A 1011 14.23 -10.19 -10.67
CA SER A 1011 15.47 -9.69 -10.05
C SER A 1011 15.20 -9.38 -8.58
N PRO A 1012 16.13 -9.67 -7.65
CA PRO A 1012 15.99 -9.26 -6.26
C PRO A 1012 15.72 -7.76 -6.11
N ALA A 1013 14.81 -7.42 -5.19
CA ALA A 1013 14.61 -6.07 -4.73
C ALA A 1013 15.92 -5.53 -4.13
N PRO A 1014 16.31 -4.28 -4.44
CA PRO A 1014 17.53 -3.67 -3.93
C PRO A 1014 17.56 -3.68 -2.40
N ILE A 1015 18.66 -4.19 -1.86
CA ILE A 1015 18.81 -4.47 -0.42
C ILE A 1015 18.76 -3.17 0.38
N TYR A 1016 17.79 -3.09 1.29
CA TYR A 1016 17.74 -2.07 2.32
C TYR A 1016 18.92 -2.27 3.27
N LYS A 1017 19.61 -1.19 3.64
CA LYS A 1017 20.71 -1.24 4.62
C LYS A 1017 20.19 -0.77 5.97
N ILE A 1018 19.77 -1.74 6.78
CA ILE A 1018 19.37 -1.56 8.18
C ILE A 1018 20.47 -0.83 8.97
N PRO A 1019 20.14 0.21 9.75
CA PRO A 1019 21.12 0.91 10.57
C PRO A 1019 21.47 0.10 11.83
N ASP A 1020 22.72 0.25 12.29
CA ASP A 1020 23.26 -0.28 13.56
C ASP A 1020 22.40 0.09 14.80
N VAL A 1021 21.57 1.14 14.71
CA VAL A 1021 20.57 1.51 15.72
C VAL A 1021 19.23 1.76 15.04
N ILE A 1022 18.21 0.98 15.42
CA ILE A 1022 16.86 1.08 14.85
C ILE A 1022 16.10 2.22 15.57
N PRO A 1023 15.53 3.21 14.85
CA PRO A 1023 15.05 4.46 15.46
C PRO A 1023 13.99 4.35 16.56
N TRP A 1024 13.17 3.28 16.54
CA TRP A 1024 12.10 3.01 17.52
C TRP A 1024 12.47 1.90 18.51
N ALA A 1025 13.58 1.19 18.31
CA ALA A 1025 13.98 0.10 19.18
C ALA A 1025 14.77 0.60 20.40
N THR A 1026 14.85 -0.24 21.44
CA THR A 1026 15.64 0.08 22.64
C THR A 1026 17.08 -0.40 22.43
N PRO A 1027 18.11 0.49 22.47
CA PRO A 1027 19.50 0.05 22.45
C PRO A 1027 19.79 -0.87 23.64
N PHE A 1028 20.39 -2.03 23.38
CA PHE A 1028 20.61 -3.09 24.38
C PHE A 1028 22.12 -3.43 24.51
N PRO A 1029 22.95 -2.49 25.01
CA PRO A 1029 24.37 -2.74 25.23
C PRO A 1029 24.59 -3.79 26.34
N PRO A 1030 25.76 -4.47 26.38
CA PRO A 1030 26.05 -5.47 27.41
C PRO A 1030 25.93 -4.92 28.82
N GLY A 1031 25.31 -5.68 29.73
CA GLY A 1031 24.97 -5.25 31.08
C GLY A 1031 23.61 -4.57 31.24
N THR A 1032 22.87 -4.35 30.15
CA THR A 1032 21.48 -3.83 30.20
C THR A 1032 20.55 -4.86 30.83
N ALA A 1033 19.74 -4.43 31.80
CA ALA A 1033 18.67 -5.26 32.34
C ALA A 1033 17.54 -5.42 31.30
N ILE A 1034 17.00 -6.63 31.18
CA ILE A 1034 15.78 -6.86 30.39
C ILE A 1034 14.64 -6.05 31.05
N PRO A 1035 13.85 -5.27 30.28
CA PRO A 1035 12.70 -4.55 30.82
C PRO A 1035 11.68 -5.50 31.47
N GLU A 1036 11.02 -5.04 32.52
CA GLU A 1036 9.78 -5.68 32.99
C GLU A 1036 8.73 -5.60 31.88
N SER A 1037 7.95 -6.67 31.66
CA SER A 1037 7.00 -6.74 30.54
C SER A 1037 5.91 -5.66 30.71
N PRO A 1038 5.81 -4.68 29.80
CA PRO A 1038 4.92 -3.54 29.98
C PRO A 1038 3.46 -3.85 29.63
N PHE A 1039 3.21 -4.99 28.99
CA PHE A 1039 1.92 -5.36 28.39
C PHE A 1039 0.84 -5.81 29.40
N THR A 1040 0.98 -5.44 30.66
CA THR A 1040 0.06 -5.78 31.75
C THR A 1040 -1.01 -4.71 31.91
N VAL A 1041 -2.27 -5.08 31.67
CA VAL A 1041 -3.43 -4.28 32.10
C VAL A 1041 -3.65 -4.54 33.59
N GLU A 1042 -3.79 -3.48 34.38
CA GLU A 1042 -4.08 -3.58 35.82
C GLU A 1042 -5.39 -4.33 36.10
N PRO A 1043 -5.50 -5.11 37.19
CA PRO A 1043 -6.76 -5.74 37.59
C PRO A 1043 -7.84 -4.72 37.95
N GLY A 1044 -9.04 -4.89 37.40
CA GLY A 1044 -10.12 -3.93 37.52
C GLY A 1044 -11.37 -4.29 36.73
N ASN A 1045 -12.35 -3.39 36.74
CA ASN A 1045 -13.55 -3.47 35.92
C ASN A 1045 -13.56 -2.33 34.90
N TYR A 1046 -13.76 -2.66 33.64
CA TYR A 1046 -13.60 -1.77 32.51
C TYR A 1046 -14.75 -1.92 31.50
N THR A 1047 -14.80 -1.02 30.52
CA THR A 1047 -15.65 -1.11 29.34
C THR A 1047 -14.80 -0.88 28.10
N LEU A 1048 -14.85 -1.80 27.14
CA LEU A 1048 -14.37 -1.59 25.78
C LEU A 1048 -15.60 -1.20 24.92
N ARG A 1049 -15.47 -0.18 24.08
CA ARG A 1049 -16.51 0.20 23.10
C ARG A 1049 -16.15 -0.36 21.74
N GLY A 1050 -17.12 -0.93 21.03
CA GLY A 1050 -16.93 -1.27 19.63
C GLY A 1050 -16.86 0.01 18.79
N LYS A 1051 -15.95 0.07 17.83
CA LYS A 1051 -15.75 1.24 16.95
C LYS A 1051 -16.99 1.62 16.13
N VAL A 1052 -17.91 0.67 15.91
CA VAL A 1052 -19.19 0.89 15.22
C VAL A 1052 -20.37 0.79 16.18
N SER A 1053 -20.43 -0.22 17.06
CA SER A 1053 -21.56 -0.38 17.98
C SER A 1053 -21.25 -1.08 19.29
N GLY A 1054 -22.08 -0.79 20.30
CA GLY A 1054 -22.17 -1.56 21.54
C GLY A 1054 -20.93 -1.51 22.43
N ILE A 1055 -20.91 -2.42 23.40
CA ILE A 1055 -19.88 -2.49 24.44
C ILE A 1055 -19.55 -3.93 24.82
N ALA A 1056 -18.32 -4.12 25.29
CA ALA A 1056 -17.91 -5.28 26.06
C ALA A 1056 -17.59 -4.80 27.49
N GLY A 1057 -18.33 -5.28 28.48
CA GLY A 1057 -17.99 -5.10 29.90
C GLY A 1057 -16.92 -6.11 30.28
N VAL A 1058 -15.80 -5.65 30.86
CA VAL A 1058 -14.59 -6.47 31.09
C VAL A 1058 -14.23 -6.46 32.57
N SER A 1059 -13.95 -7.63 33.13
CA SER A 1059 -13.47 -7.81 34.51
C SER A 1059 -12.15 -8.58 34.48
N ILE A 1060 -11.08 -7.97 34.99
CA ILE A 1060 -9.73 -8.55 35.07
C ILE A 1060 -9.38 -8.73 36.55
N ALA A 1061 -9.02 -9.96 36.94
CA ALA A 1061 -8.66 -10.30 38.33
C ALA A 1061 -7.19 -10.72 38.45
N PRO A 1062 -6.50 -10.40 39.56
CA PRO A 1062 -5.14 -10.85 39.79
C PRO A 1062 -5.09 -12.35 40.11
N ASP A 1063 -3.96 -12.98 39.83
CA ASP A 1063 -3.67 -14.33 40.30
C ASP A 1063 -3.51 -14.34 41.84
N SER A 1064 -4.40 -15.04 42.54
CA SER A 1064 -4.34 -15.24 43.99
C SER A 1064 -3.05 -15.86 44.52
N THR A 1065 -2.25 -16.51 43.66
CA THR A 1065 -0.92 -17.05 43.98
C THR A 1065 0.23 -16.15 43.54
N ASN A 1066 -0.06 -15.09 42.78
CA ASN A 1066 0.87 -14.07 42.29
C ASN A 1066 2.07 -14.65 41.49
N VAL A 1067 1.81 -15.70 40.71
CA VAL A 1067 2.79 -16.36 39.83
C VAL A 1067 2.63 -15.90 38.38
N SER A 1068 1.39 -15.70 37.92
CA SER A 1068 1.04 -15.24 36.57
C SER A 1068 0.70 -13.75 36.47
N GLY A 1069 0.60 -13.05 37.61
CA GLY A 1069 0.12 -11.66 37.68
C GLY A 1069 -1.39 -11.57 37.50
N LEU A 1070 -1.90 -11.92 36.32
CA LEU A 1070 -3.34 -12.00 36.02
C LEU A 1070 -3.86 -13.43 36.19
N GLY A 1071 -5.01 -13.58 36.85
CA GLY A 1071 -5.62 -14.87 37.19
C GLY A 1071 -6.90 -15.17 36.40
N SER A 1072 -7.72 -14.18 36.09
CA SER A 1072 -8.87 -14.36 35.20
C SER A 1072 -9.25 -13.11 34.42
N VAL A 1073 -9.92 -13.32 33.28
CA VAL A 1073 -10.57 -12.30 32.45
C VAL A 1073 -11.97 -12.77 32.10
N ALA A 1074 -12.97 -11.98 32.46
CA ALA A 1074 -14.36 -12.18 32.05
C ALA A 1074 -14.83 -11.02 31.18
N VAL A 1075 -15.59 -11.32 30.13
CA VAL A 1075 -16.09 -10.36 29.14
C VAL A 1075 -17.58 -10.62 28.86
N ASN A 1076 -18.39 -9.56 28.88
CA ASN A 1076 -19.81 -9.60 28.55
C ASN A 1076 -20.11 -8.63 27.40
N TYR A 1077 -20.41 -9.17 26.22
CA TYR A 1077 -20.66 -8.47 24.98
C TYR A 1077 -22.15 -8.09 24.86
N THR A 1078 -22.41 -6.81 24.57
CA THR A 1078 -23.76 -6.29 24.30
C THR A 1078 -23.73 -5.48 23.01
N ASN A 1079 -24.17 -6.11 21.91
CA ASN A 1079 -24.17 -5.59 20.54
C ASN A 1079 -22.80 -5.04 20.10
N TYR A 1080 -21.71 -5.65 20.57
CA TYR A 1080 -20.35 -5.18 20.32
C TYR A 1080 -19.97 -5.39 18.85
N SER A 1081 -19.48 -4.36 18.17
CA SER A 1081 -18.92 -4.48 16.82
C SER A 1081 -17.89 -3.38 16.53
N ASP A 1082 -16.75 -3.79 15.95
CA ASP A 1082 -15.69 -2.90 15.49
C ASP A 1082 -15.77 -2.58 13.98
N ASP A 1083 -16.61 -3.29 13.23
CA ASP A 1083 -16.70 -3.20 11.76
C ASP A 1083 -18.13 -3.12 11.21
N GLY A 1084 -19.16 -3.28 12.07
CA GLY A 1084 -20.57 -3.33 11.70
C GLY A 1084 -21.00 -4.64 11.01
N GLY A 1085 -20.05 -5.48 10.60
CA GLY A 1085 -20.29 -6.77 9.94
C GLY A 1085 -20.32 -7.96 10.89
N HIS A 1086 -19.64 -7.84 12.04
CA HIS A 1086 -19.58 -8.87 13.09
C HIS A 1086 -20.11 -8.29 14.41
N ILE A 1087 -21.31 -8.70 14.81
CA ILE A 1087 -22.01 -8.20 16.01
C ILE A 1087 -22.02 -9.29 17.07
N LEU A 1088 -21.37 -9.02 18.21
CA LEU A 1088 -21.22 -9.97 19.31
C LEU A 1088 -22.18 -9.67 20.47
N ASN A 1089 -22.78 -10.74 21.00
CA ASN A 1089 -23.62 -10.75 22.18
C ASN A 1089 -23.32 -11.99 23.03
N GLY A 1090 -23.52 -11.90 24.35
CA GLY A 1090 -23.25 -13.03 25.27
C GLY A 1090 -21.95 -12.83 26.04
N PHE A 1091 -21.34 -13.89 26.56
CA PHE A 1091 -20.22 -13.77 27.51
C PHE A 1091 -19.16 -14.85 27.37
N GLU A 1092 -17.97 -14.57 27.89
CA GLU A 1092 -16.84 -15.48 27.97
C GLU A 1092 -16.02 -15.18 29.24
N ASP A 1093 -15.73 -16.19 30.06
CA ASP A 1093 -15.02 -16.10 31.34
C ASP A 1093 -13.91 -17.15 31.37
N VAL A 1094 -12.66 -16.70 31.53
CA VAL A 1094 -11.46 -17.53 31.46
C VAL A 1094 -10.57 -17.29 32.67
N THR A 1095 -10.32 -18.34 33.44
CA THR A 1095 -9.38 -18.37 34.57
C THR A 1095 -8.16 -19.20 34.21
N VAL A 1096 -6.95 -18.74 34.56
CA VAL A 1096 -5.69 -19.45 34.34
C VAL A 1096 -4.94 -19.70 35.65
N LYS A 1097 -4.18 -20.79 35.70
CA LYS A 1097 -3.30 -21.12 36.82
C LYS A 1097 -2.06 -21.89 36.35
N ILE A 1098 -0.88 -21.33 36.62
CA ILE A 1098 0.41 -21.98 36.36
C ILE A 1098 0.62 -23.15 37.35
N LEU A 1099 1.03 -24.32 36.83
CA LEU A 1099 1.24 -25.54 37.60
C LEU A 1099 2.73 -25.78 37.90
N LEU A 1100 3.25 -24.99 38.85
CA LEU A 1100 4.64 -25.09 39.32
C LEU A 1100 5.05 -26.52 39.73
N PRO A 1101 6.30 -26.95 39.47
CA PRO A 1101 7.44 -26.13 39.06
C PRO A 1101 7.56 -25.85 37.55
N ASN A 1102 6.67 -26.39 36.70
CA ASN A 1102 6.73 -26.11 35.27
C ASN A 1102 5.90 -24.87 34.92
N PHE A 1103 6.57 -23.79 34.52
CA PHE A 1103 5.91 -22.56 34.08
C PHE A 1103 5.19 -22.69 32.73
N TRP A 1104 5.47 -23.75 31.95
CA TRP A 1104 4.80 -24.04 30.68
C TRP A 1104 3.50 -24.82 30.83
N THR A 1105 3.24 -25.44 31.99
CA THR A 1105 2.00 -26.20 32.25
C THR A 1105 0.94 -25.30 32.90
N ASN A 1106 -0.17 -25.07 32.19
CA ASN A 1106 -1.28 -24.24 32.64
C ASN A 1106 -2.57 -25.06 32.78
N GLN A 1107 -3.29 -24.84 33.90
CA GLN A 1107 -4.71 -25.15 34.01
C GLN A 1107 -5.49 -23.92 33.53
N VAL A 1108 -6.45 -24.12 32.64
CA VAL A 1108 -7.36 -23.10 32.13
C VAL A 1108 -8.79 -23.58 32.34
N ASP A 1109 -9.58 -22.78 33.06
CA ASP A 1109 -11.00 -23.01 33.31
C ASP A 1109 -11.82 -21.96 32.54
N TRP A 1110 -12.62 -22.40 31.57
CA TRP A 1110 -13.27 -21.55 30.57
C TRP A 1110 -14.79 -21.80 30.58
N VAL A 1111 -15.59 -20.73 30.64
CA VAL A 1111 -17.04 -20.76 30.35
C VAL A 1111 -17.34 -19.77 29.22
N SER A 1112 -18.14 -20.18 28.23
CA SER A 1112 -18.47 -19.32 27.08
C SER A 1112 -19.89 -19.56 26.61
N ASP A 1113 -20.61 -18.49 26.32
CA ASP A 1113 -21.80 -18.46 25.49
C ASP A 1113 -21.83 -17.13 24.71
N ILE A 1114 -21.06 -17.08 23.63
CA ILE A 1114 -21.06 -15.98 22.65
C ILE A 1114 -21.97 -16.37 21.47
N VAL A 1115 -22.75 -15.40 21.00
CA VAL A 1115 -23.51 -15.42 19.74
C VAL A 1115 -23.04 -14.25 18.86
N GLN A 1116 -22.70 -14.58 17.62
CA GLN A 1116 -22.32 -13.65 16.55
C GLN A 1116 -23.42 -13.60 15.49
N THR A 1117 -23.76 -12.39 15.04
CA THR A 1117 -24.64 -12.15 13.89
C THR A 1117 -24.06 -11.08 12.97
N GLY A 1118 -24.56 -11.02 11.74
CA GLY A 1118 -24.15 -10.03 10.74
C GLY A 1118 -23.86 -10.70 9.40
N VAL A 1119 -22.63 -10.54 8.89
CA VAL A 1119 -22.15 -11.13 7.63
C VAL A 1119 -22.08 -12.67 7.70
N VAL A 1120 -21.69 -13.19 8.87
CA VAL A 1120 -21.72 -14.61 9.22
C VAL A 1120 -22.49 -14.81 10.53
N ASN A 1121 -23.09 -15.99 10.72
CA ASN A 1121 -23.77 -16.35 11.97
C ASN A 1121 -22.94 -17.35 12.75
N GLY A 1122 -22.51 -16.97 13.95
CA GLY A 1122 -21.58 -17.74 14.76
C GLY A 1122 -22.08 -17.99 16.18
N THR A 1123 -21.60 -19.06 16.81
CA THR A 1123 -21.68 -19.23 18.27
C THR A 1123 -20.43 -19.90 18.80
N LYS A 1124 -19.89 -19.44 19.93
CA LYS A 1124 -18.80 -20.08 20.68
C LYS A 1124 -19.35 -20.43 22.06
N LYS A 1125 -19.46 -21.73 22.36
CA LYS A 1125 -20.24 -22.24 23.50
C LYS A 1125 -19.52 -23.39 24.24
N THR A 1126 -19.47 -23.31 25.56
CA THR A 1126 -19.01 -24.41 26.42
C THR A 1126 -20.15 -25.36 26.82
N SER A 1127 -19.80 -26.59 27.21
CA SER A 1127 -20.74 -27.51 27.86
C SER A 1127 -21.27 -27.00 29.21
N GLU A 1128 -22.38 -27.59 29.68
CA GLU A 1128 -22.83 -27.42 31.06
C GLU A 1128 -21.72 -27.80 32.05
N GLY A 1129 -21.36 -26.88 32.95
CA GLY A 1129 -20.20 -26.99 33.84
C GLY A 1129 -18.95 -26.22 33.38
N GLY A 1130 -18.86 -25.88 32.09
CA GLY A 1130 -17.71 -25.22 31.47
C GLY A 1130 -16.83 -26.15 30.64
N PHE A 1131 -15.62 -25.68 30.34
CA PHE A 1131 -14.55 -26.39 29.65
C PHE A 1131 -13.25 -26.22 30.46
N HIS A 1132 -12.74 -27.32 30.99
CA HIS A 1132 -11.56 -27.34 31.88
C HIS A 1132 -10.41 -28.01 31.16
N LEU A 1133 -9.28 -27.33 30.99
CA LEU A 1133 -8.15 -27.76 30.19
C LEU A 1133 -6.85 -27.73 31.01
N ILE A 1134 -6.09 -28.82 30.98
CA ILE A 1134 -4.67 -28.80 31.34
C ILE A 1134 -3.87 -28.87 30.04
N ILE A 1135 -3.00 -27.88 29.84
CA ILE A 1135 -2.22 -27.69 28.62
C ILE A 1135 -0.76 -27.40 28.92
N ASP A 1136 0.14 -27.81 28.04
CA ASP A 1136 1.58 -27.53 28.17
C ASP A 1136 2.17 -26.98 26.86
N ALA A 1137 2.92 -25.87 26.94
CA ALA A 1137 3.51 -25.20 25.79
C ALA A 1137 4.74 -25.89 25.19
N GLU A 1138 5.53 -26.59 26.01
CA GLU A 1138 6.76 -27.27 25.57
C GLU A 1138 6.44 -28.69 25.10
N LEU A 1139 5.68 -29.43 25.91
CA LEU A 1139 5.30 -30.83 25.65
C LEU A 1139 4.12 -30.96 24.67
N ASN A 1140 3.40 -29.86 24.41
CA ASN A 1140 2.19 -29.84 23.56
C ASN A 1140 1.12 -30.85 24.06
N LEU A 1141 1.02 -30.98 25.39
CA LEU A 1141 0.04 -31.83 26.05
C LEU A 1141 -1.34 -31.16 26.02
N PHE A 1142 -2.37 -31.92 25.64
CA PHE A 1142 -3.77 -31.49 25.67
C PHE A 1142 -4.60 -32.50 26.45
N ASN A 1143 -5.20 -32.08 27.55
CA ASN A 1143 -6.07 -32.92 28.38
C ASN A 1143 -7.22 -32.08 28.98
N ALA A 1144 -8.43 -32.25 28.44
CA ALA A 1144 -9.60 -31.46 28.82
C ALA A 1144 -10.76 -32.28 29.39
N SER A 1145 -11.71 -31.60 30.03
CA SER A 1145 -13.03 -32.11 30.38
C SER A 1145 -14.10 -31.05 30.11
N GLY A 1146 -15.32 -31.49 29.79
CA GLY A 1146 -16.29 -30.65 29.07
C GLY A 1146 -15.91 -30.50 27.59
N THR A 1147 -16.53 -29.53 26.92
CA THR A 1147 -16.32 -29.20 25.50
C THR A 1147 -16.37 -27.69 25.28
N LEU A 1148 -15.58 -27.18 24.34
CA LEU A 1148 -15.79 -25.86 23.72
C LEU A 1148 -16.08 -26.09 22.23
N VAL A 1149 -17.23 -25.63 21.78
CA VAL A 1149 -17.69 -25.80 20.39
C VAL A 1149 -17.92 -24.42 19.78
N THR A 1150 -17.26 -24.16 18.66
CA THR A 1150 -17.59 -23.02 17.80
C THR A 1150 -18.39 -23.52 16.61
N THR A 1151 -19.49 -22.85 16.29
CA THR A 1151 -20.31 -23.13 15.10
C THR A 1151 -20.35 -21.89 14.24
N ILE A 1152 -20.00 -21.99 12.95
CA ILE A 1152 -20.09 -20.90 11.96
C ILE A 1152 -20.98 -21.36 10.81
N ASP A 1153 -22.06 -20.61 10.54
CA ASP A 1153 -23.08 -20.87 9.52
C ASP A 1153 -23.56 -22.34 9.44
N GLY A 1154 -23.64 -22.99 10.61
CA GLY A 1154 -24.10 -24.37 10.78
C GLY A 1154 -22.99 -25.44 10.79
N VAL A 1155 -21.73 -25.09 10.56
CA VAL A 1155 -20.58 -26.01 10.65
C VAL A 1155 -20.01 -26.00 12.07
N GLU A 1156 -20.06 -27.14 12.77
CA GLU A 1156 -19.49 -27.29 14.12
C GLU A 1156 -17.98 -27.63 14.08
N TYR A 1157 -17.18 -26.83 14.78
CA TYR A 1157 -15.77 -27.05 15.08
C TYR A 1157 -15.61 -27.36 16.58
N LYS A 1158 -14.88 -28.43 16.90
CA LYS A 1158 -14.77 -29.00 18.25
C LYS A 1158 -13.32 -29.19 18.66
N GLN A 1159 -13.03 -29.12 19.96
CA GLN A 1159 -11.67 -29.25 20.46
C GLN A 1159 -11.05 -30.64 20.19
N PRO A 1160 -9.71 -30.78 20.16
CA PRO A 1160 -9.02 -32.07 20.07
C PRO A 1160 -9.45 -33.05 21.16
N ALA A 1161 -9.29 -34.36 20.92
CA ALA A 1161 -9.43 -35.35 21.98
C ALA A 1161 -8.16 -35.40 22.85
N ASN A 1162 -8.30 -35.81 24.11
CA ASN A 1162 -7.16 -35.84 25.05
C ASN A 1162 -6.07 -36.80 24.55
N GLY A 1163 -4.85 -36.29 24.41
CA GLY A 1163 -3.72 -37.04 23.84
C GLY A 1163 -3.77 -37.26 22.32
N THR A 1164 -4.35 -36.33 21.54
CA THR A 1164 -4.47 -36.41 20.06
C THR A 1164 -4.20 -35.10 19.30
#